data_AF-A0A9J6DZA9-F1
#
_entry.id   AF-A0A9J6DZA9-F1
#
_cell.length_a   1.000
_cell.length_b   1.000
_cell.length_c   1.000
_cell.angle_alpha   90.00
_cell.angle_beta   90.00
_cell.angle_gamma   90.00
#
_symmetry.space_group_name_H-M   'P 1'
#
loop_
_entity.id
_entity.type
_entity.pdbx_description
1 polymer ?
#
loop_
_entity_poly.entity_id
_entity_poly.type
_entity_poly.pdbx_seq_one_letter_code
_entity_poly.pdbx_strand_id
1 'polypeptide(L)'
;MVYCCVPLCKSSGRTAASRGISFHEFPITDVRNLWLKNIHRQAEGPGKQPWLPNDRSKVCSLHFRPEDYRESTKYRRLKPDAVPTLFPDFPTYLQPAPSQPRRPAKRKRVSLDCPKQATKHRQEQFFHDVPSDDGILADTADDTAGITAHAEDSVNAPQTLTPEPDPQPPLQTPPHDLVQRTCSFSFLPSTSEPALKETPRPVSVRPKPTKSTQTRMSLSRMALLLKQVTRLTRKCRLLARKKNDLQEEVSGLKREARKVNLAMEKANLVLLQARCGSLVMDEMSIKEATIYHKQSDAVHGLVNLGGAEADYGLENELATHLLCFVFVGLSTHYRLPVGYYFTKALTGQQLEHLALNVMQSVEDAGFRVVHLVGDNHKSNTKFFSSLSRGQIQPVVEHPLDAGRPLFLSFDYCHIIKNIRSQFLDAKKIFRNQGKLILPDFLRLLHKTQESQGAFKLVRCLTEKHLSPSNFEKMNVRRAVDIFSVQVTSVLRFLQQHGHRLGANGFQNCLPTLEFMEVVQKWFALHNIKSTTLHWTSRDALRMPFYSADDERLLWLETECLQYFAQWKESTLHKKEFLSEETYEALRVTTLSTVLCTRHLLQLGFYFVLTGKFSSDEVESLFSAIRQLNGSNDLTHAYAALSALQKILTTGIIHSSESGNVGGVVAPLGEVPALPVEPVKQAATGTDIRKLLLPHLATLERYPCPPQQSLRSSTLALIAGFLVRAIQDNIECEGCLVKLQAPSSSSPTTALIAGIDRGGLSYPTLPFVGFVHHLEQAASRVASMLVKGPQPLKKFSAVVLPSLLKSPLFDCAEDKSVPHKTKLVSVILQKFMRPFLSNTANGLTVSNAKKKALKTKPTSRKVLKV
;
A
#
# COMPACT_ATOMS: atom_id res chain seq x y z
N MET A 1 -22.54 -25.27 -9.75
CA MET A 1 -23.17 -25.38 -11.09
C MET A 1 -23.74 -24.01 -11.46
N VAL A 2 -23.66 -23.61 -12.73
CA VAL A 2 -24.17 -22.29 -13.20
C VAL A 2 -25.60 -22.44 -13.73
N TYR A 3 -26.44 -21.43 -13.46
CA TYR A 3 -27.80 -21.28 -13.98
C TYR A 3 -27.97 -19.85 -14.53
N CYS A 4 -28.94 -19.66 -15.43
CA CYS A 4 -29.32 -18.31 -15.85
C CYS A 4 -30.07 -17.61 -14.72
N CYS A 5 -29.76 -16.33 -14.47
CA CYS A 5 -30.46 -15.50 -13.48
C CYS A 5 -31.66 -14.73 -14.06
N VAL A 6 -31.95 -14.88 -15.35
CA VAL A 6 -33.13 -14.27 -15.98
C VAL A 6 -34.37 -15.07 -15.57
N PRO A 7 -35.47 -14.42 -15.12
CA PRO A 7 -36.71 -15.12 -14.77
C PRO A 7 -37.18 -16.06 -15.88
N LEU A 8 -37.77 -17.20 -15.48
CA LEU A 8 -38.35 -18.24 -16.34
C LEU A 8 -37.34 -19.01 -17.25
N CYS A 9 -36.13 -18.50 -17.48
CA CYS A 9 -35.11 -19.15 -18.30
C CYS A 9 -34.52 -20.41 -17.65
N LYS A 10 -34.76 -21.59 -18.24
CA LYS A 10 -34.32 -22.90 -17.73
C LYS A 10 -32.87 -23.28 -18.09
N SER A 11 -32.07 -22.35 -18.57
CA SER A 11 -30.70 -22.62 -19.03
C SER A 11 -29.71 -22.84 -17.88
N SER A 12 -28.93 -23.93 -17.97
CA SER A 12 -27.90 -24.31 -16.98
C SER A 12 -26.57 -24.72 -17.64
N GLY A 13 -25.52 -24.85 -16.83
CA GLY A 13 -24.22 -25.36 -17.27
C GLY A 13 -24.27 -26.78 -17.87
N ARG A 14 -25.28 -27.59 -17.54
CA ARG A 14 -25.51 -28.91 -18.19
C ARG A 14 -26.06 -28.77 -19.61
N THR A 15 -26.98 -27.84 -19.84
CA THR A 15 -27.55 -27.59 -21.19
C THR A 15 -26.64 -26.73 -22.09
N ALA A 16 -25.63 -26.08 -21.54
CA ALA A 16 -24.65 -25.32 -22.32
C ALA A 16 -23.84 -26.20 -23.27
N ALA A 17 -23.33 -27.33 -22.78
CA ALA A 17 -22.48 -28.24 -23.54
C ALA A 17 -23.19 -28.86 -24.76
N SER A 18 -24.49 -29.12 -24.67
CA SER A 18 -25.30 -29.74 -25.74
C SER A 18 -25.99 -28.75 -26.67
N ARG A 19 -25.98 -27.44 -26.37
CA ARG A 19 -26.68 -26.41 -27.16
C ARG A 19 -25.82 -25.19 -27.53
N GLY A 20 -24.52 -25.19 -27.24
CA GLY A 20 -23.60 -24.08 -27.57
C GLY A 20 -23.92 -22.75 -26.86
N ILE A 21 -24.56 -22.82 -25.70
CA ILE A 21 -24.97 -21.64 -24.91
C ILE A 21 -23.79 -21.18 -24.04
N SER A 22 -23.37 -19.93 -24.18
CA SER A 22 -22.39 -19.31 -23.28
C SER A 22 -23.07 -18.59 -22.11
N PHE A 23 -22.37 -18.48 -20.99
CA PHE A 23 -22.80 -17.68 -19.84
C PHE A 23 -21.94 -16.42 -19.72
N HIS A 24 -22.60 -15.29 -19.48
CA HIS A 24 -21.99 -13.97 -19.40
C HIS A 24 -22.18 -13.40 -18.00
N GLU A 25 -21.15 -12.72 -17.50
CA GLU A 25 -21.16 -12.06 -16.20
C GLU A 25 -21.75 -10.65 -16.35
N PHE A 26 -22.36 -10.12 -15.28
CA PHE A 26 -22.80 -8.72 -15.30
C PHE A 26 -21.60 -7.78 -15.46
N PRO A 27 -21.67 -6.76 -16.32
CA PRO A 27 -20.61 -5.78 -16.45
C PRO A 27 -20.43 -4.96 -15.16
N ILE A 28 -19.32 -4.23 -15.12
CA ILE A 28 -18.93 -3.33 -14.01
C ILE A 28 -19.24 -1.86 -14.36
N THR A 29 -19.47 -1.55 -15.64
CA THR A 29 -19.88 -0.23 -16.16
C THR A 29 -21.40 -0.01 -16.01
N ASP A 30 -21.88 1.21 -16.31
CA ASP A 30 -23.29 1.63 -16.20
C ASP A 30 -24.27 0.74 -16.98
N VAL A 31 -23.78 0.03 -18.00
CA VAL A 31 -24.48 -1.02 -18.75
C VAL A 31 -25.07 -2.09 -17.80
N ARG A 32 -24.48 -2.30 -16.61
CA ARG A 32 -25.01 -3.15 -15.52
C ARG A 32 -26.41 -2.73 -15.10
N ASN A 33 -26.68 -1.43 -15.03
CA ASN A 33 -27.98 -0.90 -14.62
C ASN A 33 -29.03 -1.13 -15.73
N LEU A 34 -28.61 -1.10 -17.00
CA LEU A 34 -29.47 -1.48 -18.13
C LEU A 34 -29.75 -2.99 -18.14
N TRP A 35 -28.78 -3.85 -17.79
CA TRP A 35 -29.03 -5.29 -17.61
C TRP A 35 -30.06 -5.52 -16.52
N LEU A 36 -29.93 -4.86 -15.36
CA LEU A 36 -30.88 -4.99 -14.25
C LEU A 36 -32.28 -4.50 -14.62
N LYS A 37 -32.37 -3.33 -15.28
CA LYS A 37 -33.63 -2.79 -15.78
C LYS A 37 -34.29 -3.77 -16.76
N ASN A 38 -33.56 -4.32 -17.73
CA ASN A 38 -34.14 -5.18 -18.75
C ASN A 38 -34.61 -6.54 -18.18
N ILE A 39 -33.88 -7.10 -17.20
CA ILE A 39 -34.17 -8.41 -16.58
C ILE A 39 -35.42 -8.38 -15.67
N HIS A 40 -35.90 -7.20 -15.25
CA HIS A 40 -37.20 -6.98 -14.59
C HIS A 40 -37.52 -7.88 -13.38
N ARG A 41 -36.52 -8.33 -12.60
CA ARG A 41 -36.77 -9.09 -11.37
C ARG A 41 -37.27 -8.16 -10.25
N GLN A 42 -38.58 -8.15 -10.04
CA GLN A 42 -39.25 -7.45 -8.94
C GLN A 42 -38.79 -7.97 -7.56
N ALA A 43 -38.98 -7.18 -6.51
CA ALA A 43 -38.72 -7.57 -5.13
C ALA A 43 -39.80 -8.56 -4.64
N GLU A 44 -39.38 -9.66 -4.02
CA GLU A 44 -40.27 -10.77 -3.63
C GLU A 44 -41.00 -10.52 -2.30
N GLY A 45 -41.94 -9.58 -2.32
CA GLY A 45 -42.89 -9.29 -1.24
C GLY A 45 -42.87 -7.82 -0.76
N PRO A 46 -43.91 -7.38 -0.02
CA PRO A 46 -43.98 -6.03 0.53
C PRO A 46 -42.76 -5.70 1.40
N GLY A 47 -42.22 -4.48 1.24
CA GLY A 47 -41.14 -3.96 2.09
C GLY A 47 -39.72 -4.49 1.82
N LYS A 48 -39.48 -5.26 0.74
CA LYS A 48 -38.13 -5.78 0.44
C LYS A 48 -37.33 -4.93 -0.55
N GLN A 49 -36.01 -4.91 -0.34
CA GLN A 49 -35.00 -4.31 -1.21
C GLN A 49 -35.03 -4.91 -2.65
N PRO A 50 -34.66 -4.13 -3.69
CA PRO A 50 -34.56 -4.62 -5.06
C PRO A 50 -33.49 -5.71 -5.21
N TRP A 51 -33.69 -6.65 -6.14
CA TRP A 51 -32.74 -7.76 -6.33
C TRP A 51 -31.41 -7.29 -6.94
N LEU A 52 -30.30 -7.69 -6.32
CA LEU A 52 -28.94 -7.43 -6.78
C LEU A 52 -28.22 -8.73 -7.18
N PRO A 53 -27.48 -8.74 -8.32
CA PRO A 53 -26.79 -9.92 -8.81
C PRO A 53 -25.46 -10.13 -8.08
N ASN A 54 -25.24 -11.36 -7.64
CA ASN A 54 -24.00 -11.83 -7.01
C ASN A 54 -23.08 -12.52 -8.04
N ASP A 55 -21.88 -12.94 -7.61
CA ASP A 55 -20.85 -13.57 -8.48
C ASP A 55 -21.31 -14.87 -9.16
N ARG A 56 -22.40 -15.49 -8.69
CA ARG A 56 -23.00 -16.71 -9.27
C ARG A 56 -24.11 -16.39 -10.27
N SER A 57 -24.59 -15.15 -10.33
CA SER A 57 -25.64 -14.68 -11.22
C SER A 57 -25.06 -14.42 -12.62
N LYS A 58 -25.45 -15.24 -13.60
CA LYS A 58 -24.98 -15.15 -14.99
C LYS A 58 -26.16 -15.08 -15.96
N VAL A 59 -26.03 -14.30 -17.03
CA VAL A 59 -27.02 -14.24 -18.12
C VAL A 59 -26.56 -15.18 -19.23
N CYS A 60 -27.45 -16.05 -19.74
CA CYS A 60 -27.10 -16.95 -20.83
C CYS A 60 -27.19 -16.26 -22.20
N SER A 61 -26.47 -16.75 -23.20
CA SER A 61 -26.39 -16.16 -24.55
C SER A 61 -27.72 -16.07 -25.30
N LEU A 62 -28.77 -16.73 -24.85
CA LEU A 62 -30.10 -16.65 -25.49
C LEU A 62 -30.77 -15.28 -25.32
N HIS A 63 -30.29 -14.45 -24.40
CA HIS A 63 -30.86 -13.13 -24.11
C HIS A 63 -30.24 -11.98 -24.92
N PHE A 64 -29.23 -12.28 -25.74
CA PHE A 64 -28.49 -11.31 -26.55
C PHE A 64 -28.67 -11.60 -28.05
N ARG A 65 -28.62 -10.56 -28.87
CA ARG A 65 -28.66 -10.66 -30.33
C ARG A 65 -27.33 -11.18 -30.87
N PRO A 66 -27.29 -11.83 -32.06
CA PRO A 66 -26.04 -12.16 -32.73
C PRO A 66 -25.12 -10.93 -32.91
N GLU A 67 -25.73 -9.77 -33.16
CA GLU A 67 -25.09 -8.46 -33.32
C GLU A 67 -24.40 -7.94 -32.03
N ASP A 68 -24.78 -8.42 -30.84
CA ASP A 68 -24.21 -7.98 -29.55
C ASP A 68 -22.81 -8.58 -29.31
N TYR A 69 -22.38 -9.53 -30.14
CA TYR A 69 -21.09 -10.21 -30.03
C TYR A 69 -19.98 -9.54 -30.85
N ARG A 70 -18.74 -9.68 -30.39
CA ARG A 70 -17.55 -9.26 -31.14
C ARG A 70 -17.16 -10.33 -32.15
N GLU A 71 -17.00 -9.91 -33.40
CA GLU A 71 -16.43 -10.74 -34.46
C GLU A 71 -14.98 -11.15 -34.16
N SER A 72 -14.47 -12.13 -34.90
CA SER A 72 -13.08 -12.64 -34.84
C SER A 72 -12.53 -13.01 -33.45
N THR A 73 -13.33 -13.59 -32.55
CA THR A 73 -12.83 -14.09 -31.24
C THR A 73 -13.11 -15.58 -31.02
N LYS A 74 -12.11 -16.33 -30.50
CA LYS A 74 -12.20 -17.78 -30.20
C LYS A 74 -13.26 -18.15 -29.14
N TYR A 75 -13.76 -17.16 -28.41
CA TYR A 75 -14.82 -17.31 -27.41
C TYR A 75 -15.89 -16.25 -27.67
N ARG A 76 -17.18 -16.60 -27.63
CA ARG A 76 -18.29 -15.64 -27.73
C ARG A 76 -18.17 -14.57 -26.63
N ARG A 77 -17.69 -13.38 -26.99
CA ARG A 77 -17.56 -12.21 -26.12
C ARG A 77 -18.49 -11.09 -26.58
N LEU A 78 -19.19 -10.47 -25.64
CA LEU A 78 -20.08 -9.34 -25.90
C LEU A 78 -19.29 -8.06 -26.21
N LYS A 79 -19.92 -7.14 -26.92
CA LYS A 79 -19.49 -5.73 -27.07
C LYS A 79 -19.66 -4.98 -25.73
N PRO A 80 -18.94 -3.87 -25.47
CA PRO A 80 -18.98 -3.16 -24.18
C PRO A 80 -20.38 -2.62 -23.79
N ASP A 81 -21.17 -2.32 -24.81
CA ASP A 81 -22.50 -1.69 -24.83
C ASP A 81 -23.65 -2.70 -24.91
N ALA A 82 -23.36 -4.00 -25.07
CA ALA A 82 -24.35 -5.06 -25.20
C ALA A 82 -25.26 -5.18 -23.97
N VAL A 83 -26.57 -5.26 -24.19
CA VAL A 83 -27.60 -5.40 -23.15
C VAL A 83 -28.54 -6.56 -23.48
N PRO A 84 -29.00 -7.35 -22.49
CA PRO A 84 -29.95 -8.42 -22.75
C PRO A 84 -31.28 -7.82 -23.21
N THR A 85 -31.76 -8.22 -24.38
CA THR A 85 -33.00 -7.70 -25.00
C THR A 85 -33.97 -8.80 -25.43
N LEU A 86 -33.55 -10.07 -25.43
CA LEU A 86 -34.38 -11.19 -25.86
C LEU A 86 -34.92 -11.95 -24.63
N PHE A 87 -36.22 -11.84 -24.39
CA PHE A 87 -36.91 -12.47 -23.27
C PHE A 87 -38.10 -13.31 -23.77
N PRO A 88 -37.86 -14.40 -24.54
CA PRO A 88 -38.93 -15.19 -25.16
C PRO A 88 -39.84 -15.88 -24.14
N ASP A 89 -39.31 -16.19 -22.95
CA ASP A 89 -40.05 -16.82 -21.85
C ASP A 89 -40.92 -15.82 -21.05
N PHE A 90 -40.83 -14.50 -21.31
CA PHE A 90 -41.64 -13.51 -20.59
C PHE A 90 -43.08 -13.46 -21.11
N PRO A 91 -44.09 -13.25 -20.24
CA PRO A 91 -45.46 -12.98 -20.66
C PRO A 91 -45.54 -11.82 -21.66
N THR A 92 -46.49 -11.91 -22.60
CA THR A 92 -46.59 -10.98 -23.74
C THR A 92 -46.71 -9.50 -23.34
N TYR A 93 -47.28 -9.21 -22.16
CA TYR A 93 -47.41 -7.85 -21.63
C TYR A 93 -46.11 -7.27 -21.02
N LEU A 94 -45.04 -8.06 -20.89
CA LEU A 94 -43.70 -7.63 -20.47
C LEU A 94 -42.67 -7.62 -21.61
N GLN A 95 -43.07 -8.04 -22.81
CA GLN A 95 -42.20 -7.99 -23.99
C GLN A 95 -42.20 -6.57 -24.59
N PRO A 96 -41.04 -5.99 -24.97
CA PRO A 96 -40.99 -4.66 -25.56
C PRO A 96 -41.70 -4.64 -26.92
N ALA A 97 -42.67 -3.73 -27.09
CA ALA A 97 -43.46 -3.61 -28.31
C ALA A 97 -42.57 -3.38 -29.55
N PRO A 98 -42.87 -4.03 -30.69
CA PRO A 98 -42.03 -3.91 -31.89
C PRO A 98 -42.04 -2.47 -32.43
N SER A 99 -40.87 -1.86 -32.49
CA SER A 99 -40.70 -0.51 -33.03
C SER A 99 -40.92 -0.49 -34.53
N GLN A 100 -41.91 0.29 -35.00
CA GLN A 100 -42.12 0.47 -36.44
C GLN A 100 -40.92 1.19 -37.08
N PRO A 101 -40.45 0.74 -38.26
CA PRO A 101 -39.31 1.35 -38.93
C PRO A 101 -39.65 2.76 -39.42
N ARG A 102 -38.95 3.77 -38.89
CA ARG A 102 -39.06 5.16 -39.39
C ARG A 102 -38.59 5.23 -40.84
N ARG A 103 -39.45 5.75 -41.74
CA ARG A 103 -39.11 5.99 -43.15
C ARG A 103 -37.91 6.96 -43.25
N PRO A 104 -36.95 6.74 -44.17
CA PRO A 104 -35.79 7.62 -44.33
C PRO A 104 -36.19 8.95 -44.98
N ALA A 105 -35.94 10.05 -44.29
CA ALA A 105 -36.12 11.40 -44.84
C ALA A 105 -34.99 11.71 -45.85
N LYS A 106 -35.36 12.07 -47.09
CA LYS A 106 -34.39 12.46 -48.13
C LYS A 106 -33.76 13.82 -47.80
N ARG A 107 -32.45 13.95 -48.03
CA ARG A 107 -31.72 15.24 -47.97
C ARG A 107 -32.38 16.28 -48.88
N LYS A 108 -32.64 17.48 -48.34
CA LYS A 108 -32.54 18.74 -49.09
C LYS A 108 -31.35 19.55 -48.54
N ARG A 109 -30.76 20.39 -49.38
CA ARG A 109 -29.54 21.18 -49.11
C ARG A 109 -29.82 22.61 -49.57
N VAL A 110 -29.94 23.55 -48.64
CA VAL A 110 -30.12 24.99 -48.91
C VAL A 110 -29.26 25.76 -47.90
N SER A 111 -28.75 26.91 -48.32
CA SER A 111 -27.85 27.80 -47.60
C SER A 111 -28.57 28.99 -46.94
N LEU A 112 -27.85 29.71 -46.07
CA LEU A 112 -27.92 31.16 -45.82
C LEU A 112 -29.29 31.85 -46.04
N ASP A 113 -29.94 32.35 -44.98
CA ASP A 113 -29.55 33.67 -44.42
C ASP A 113 -30.23 34.00 -43.07
N CYS A 114 -29.86 35.14 -42.49
CA CYS A 114 -30.45 35.77 -41.30
C CYS A 114 -31.40 36.93 -41.74
N PRO A 115 -32.01 37.77 -40.86
CA PRO A 115 -32.22 37.70 -39.39
C PRO A 115 -33.68 38.01 -38.95
N LYS A 116 -33.95 38.06 -37.63
CA LYS A 116 -34.58 39.21 -36.88
C LYS A 116 -35.60 38.86 -35.76
N GLN A 117 -35.24 39.30 -34.55
CA GLN A 117 -36.03 40.12 -33.60
C GLN A 117 -37.30 39.57 -32.88
N ALA A 118 -37.69 40.32 -31.83
CA ALA A 118 -38.94 40.30 -31.04
C ALA A 118 -39.26 38.98 -30.31
N THR A 119 -38.89 38.74 -29.04
CA THR A 119 -39.09 39.46 -27.75
C THR A 119 -40.51 39.43 -27.17
N LYS A 120 -40.57 39.39 -25.83
CA LYS A 120 -41.72 39.69 -24.93
C LYS A 120 -42.90 38.69 -24.94
N HIS A 121 -43.65 38.52 -23.84
CA HIS A 121 -43.30 38.61 -22.41
C HIS A 121 -44.45 38.02 -21.55
N ARG A 122 -44.09 37.35 -20.44
CA ARG A 122 -44.65 37.53 -19.07
C ARG A 122 -46.12 37.18 -18.77
N GLN A 123 -46.33 36.93 -17.48
CA GLN A 123 -47.52 37.24 -16.68
C GLN A 123 -48.74 36.30 -16.79
N GLU A 124 -49.43 35.92 -15.70
CA GLU A 124 -49.15 35.62 -14.25
C GLU A 124 -50.56 35.38 -13.61
N GLN A 125 -50.61 35.23 -12.28
CA GLN A 125 -51.80 35.31 -11.41
C GLN A 125 -52.69 34.04 -11.38
N PHE A 126 -52.86 33.36 -10.24
CA PHE A 126 -53.22 33.69 -8.84
C PHE A 126 -54.73 33.66 -8.57
N PHE A 127 -55.14 32.83 -7.60
CA PHE A 127 -56.23 33.06 -6.65
C PHE A 127 -56.00 32.21 -5.37
N HIS A 128 -56.91 32.25 -4.40
CA HIS A 128 -56.58 32.29 -2.96
C HIS A 128 -57.42 31.34 -2.05
N ASP A 129 -56.93 31.12 -0.82
CA ASP A 129 -57.62 30.83 0.48
C ASP A 129 -58.39 29.47 0.66
N VAL A 130 -58.31 28.67 1.77
CA VAL A 130 -58.33 28.87 3.26
C VAL A 130 -59.77 28.99 3.82
N PRO A 131 -60.18 28.51 5.04
CA PRO A 131 -59.61 27.61 6.08
C PRO A 131 -60.53 26.42 6.51
N SER A 132 -60.20 25.70 7.60
CA SER A 132 -61.11 25.35 8.75
C SER A 132 -60.32 24.73 9.93
N ASP A 133 -60.87 24.75 11.16
CA ASP A 133 -60.19 24.42 12.44
C ASP A 133 -61.12 23.63 13.43
N ASP A 134 -60.54 23.01 14.47
CA ASP A 134 -61.11 22.35 15.68
C ASP A 134 -60.21 21.14 16.10
N GLY A 135 -59.78 20.85 17.34
CA GLY A 135 -59.88 21.53 18.65
C GLY A 135 -59.41 20.61 19.83
N ILE A 136 -59.38 21.14 21.07
CA ILE A 136 -59.32 20.42 22.40
C ILE A 136 -57.93 19.97 22.98
N LEU A 137 -57.41 20.77 23.93
CA LEU A 137 -57.03 20.52 25.37
C LEU A 137 -56.49 19.15 25.89
N ALA A 138 -55.85 19.00 27.08
CA ALA A 138 -54.93 19.82 27.91
C ALA A 138 -54.45 19.05 29.19
N ASP A 139 -53.30 19.45 29.75
CA ASP A 139 -52.89 19.52 31.19
C ASP A 139 -52.79 18.33 32.20
N THR A 140 -51.58 18.24 32.80
CA THR A 140 -51.22 18.13 34.25
C THR A 140 -51.20 16.82 35.09
N ALA A 141 -50.05 16.66 35.78
CA ALA A 141 -49.83 16.35 37.21
C ALA A 141 -49.75 14.89 37.77
N ASP A 142 -49.11 14.82 38.96
CA ASP A 142 -48.66 13.67 39.75
C ASP A 142 -49.76 12.73 40.28
N ASP A 143 -49.40 11.50 40.73
CA ASP A 143 -49.31 11.22 42.19
C ASP A 143 -48.58 9.88 42.56
N THR A 144 -48.55 9.59 43.86
CA THR A 144 -47.54 8.90 44.68
C THR A 144 -47.57 7.36 44.86
N ALA A 145 -46.35 6.81 45.03
CA ALA A 145 -45.87 5.87 46.08
C ALA A 145 -46.46 4.44 46.32
N GLY A 146 -45.57 3.52 46.76
CA GLY A 146 -45.94 2.34 47.55
C GLY A 146 -44.92 1.18 47.67
N ILE A 147 -44.12 1.15 48.76
CA ILE A 147 -43.97 0.05 49.76
C ILE A 147 -43.69 -1.41 49.25
N THR A 148 -42.73 -2.25 49.71
CA THR A 148 -41.63 -2.32 50.72
C THR A 148 -40.80 -3.62 50.43
N ALA A 149 -39.67 -4.04 51.05
CA ALA A 149 -38.54 -3.48 51.83
C ALA A 149 -37.47 -4.60 52.05
N HIS A 150 -36.50 -4.39 52.96
CA HIS A 150 -35.43 -5.29 53.47
C HIS A 150 -34.19 -5.50 52.56
N ALA A 151 -32.94 -5.14 52.92
CA ALA A 151 -32.11 -5.19 54.16
C ALA A 151 -31.27 -6.48 54.29
N GLU A 152 -30.01 -6.51 54.74
CA GLU A 152 -28.97 -5.48 55.04
C GLU A 152 -27.60 -6.09 54.57
N ASP A 153 -26.35 -5.64 54.79
CA ASP A 153 -25.61 -4.66 55.60
C ASP A 153 -24.69 -3.78 54.67
N SER A 154 -23.92 -2.74 55.03
CA SER A 154 -23.13 -2.31 56.22
C SER A 154 -21.76 -3.04 56.38
N VAL A 155 -20.61 -2.42 56.73
CA VAL A 155 -20.17 -1.07 57.16
C VAL A 155 -18.74 -0.81 56.59
N ASN A 156 -18.07 0.36 56.57
CA ASN A 156 -18.29 1.73 57.08
C ASN A 156 -17.52 2.77 56.22
N ALA A 157 -17.60 4.06 56.57
CA ALA A 157 -16.60 5.12 56.28
C ALA A 157 -16.04 5.63 57.66
N PRO A 158 -15.73 6.91 57.98
CA PRO A 158 -15.59 8.18 57.22
C PRO A 158 -14.11 8.69 57.30
N GLN A 159 -13.66 9.95 57.31
CA GLN A 159 -14.27 11.30 57.32
C GLN A 159 -13.29 12.39 56.78
N THR A 160 -13.70 13.66 56.84
CA THR A 160 -13.02 14.89 56.40
C THR A 160 -12.54 15.77 57.57
N LEU A 161 -11.57 16.68 57.36
CA LEU A 161 -11.67 18.12 57.73
C LEU A 161 -10.43 18.96 57.32
N THR A 162 -10.66 20.26 57.10
CA THR A 162 -9.73 21.41 56.90
C THR A 162 -10.02 22.45 58.01
N PRO A 163 -9.22 23.52 58.34
CA PRO A 163 -8.34 24.32 57.43
C PRO A 163 -7.02 24.93 58.04
N GLU A 164 -6.31 25.76 57.24
CA GLU A 164 -5.51 27.00 57.54
C GLU A 164 -4.60 27.15 58.81
N PRO A 165 -3.57 28.03 58.86
CA PRO A 165 -2.62 28.51 57.83
C PRO A 165 -1.11 28.53 58.31
N ASP A 166 -0.26 29.35 57.68
CA ASP A 166 1.24 29.47 57.78
C ASP A 166 1.80 29.96 59.15
N PRO A 167 3.06 29.62 59.55
CA PRO A 167 4.16 30.62 59.43
C PRO A 167 5.63 30.10 59.26
N GLN A 168 6.53 31.03 58.88
CA GLN A 168 8.02 30.94 58.87
C GLN A 168 8.68 31.47 60.18
N PRO A 169 10.04 31.61 60.30
CA PRO A 169 11.20 30.72 60.07
C PRO A 169 12.05 30.54 61.38
N PRO A 170 13.33 30.08 61.37
CA PRO A 170 14.48 31.01 61.24
C PRO A 170 15.79 30.43 60.61
N LEU A 171 16.87 31.23 60.65
CA LEU A 171 18.19 31.05 60.00
C LEU A 171 19.18 30.11 60.75
N GLN A 172 20.19 29.58 60.03
CA GLN A 172 21.62 29.88 60.27
C GLN A 172 22.57 29.43 59.13
N THR A 173 23.77 30.01 59.08
CA THR A 173 24.80 30.01 57.99
C THR A 173 26.19 30.33 58.61
N PRO A 174 27.31 30.48 57.87
CA PRO A 174 27.68 30.07 56.49
C PRO A 174 28.79 28.99 56.63
N PRO A 175 30.00 29.09 56.04
CA PRO A 175 30.45 29.33 54.65
C PRO A 175 30.86 27.97 54.02
N HIS A 176 31.88 27.71 53.17
CA HIS A 176 32.95 28.37 52.35
C HIS A 176 33.23 27.33 51.21
N ASP A 177 33.80 27.53 50.02
CA ASP A 177 34.15 28.66 49.11
C ASP A 177 34.55 27.99 47.75
N LEU A 178 34.84 28.63 46.59
CA LEU A 178 35.02 30.02 46.16
C LEU A 178 34.71 30.13 44.64
N VAL A 179 34.90 31.31 44.04
CA VAL A 179 34.97 31.64 42.59
C VAL A 179 33.96 30.96 41.64
N GLN A 180 32.85 31.66 41.42
CA GLN A 180 32.29 31.83 40.06
C GLN A 180 32.52 33.27 39.60
N ARG A 181 32.52 33.51 38.28
CA ARG A 181 31.97 34.77 37.72
C ARG A 181 31.23 34.49 36.41
N THR A 182 30.10 35.17 36.26
CA THR A 182 29.10 34.98 35.21
C THR A 182 29.20 36.05 34.12
N CYS A 183 28.62 35.78 32.95
CA CYS A 183 28.46 36.78 31.88
C CYS A 183 26.99 37.15 31.68
N SER A 184 26.64 38.39 32.02
CA SER A 184 25.36 39.02 31.65
C SER A 184 25.43 40.53 31.92
N PHE A 185 25.31 41.36 30.89
CA PHE A 185 24.25 42.39 30.77
C PHE A 185 24.33 43.09 29.39
N SER A 186 23.28 43.82 29.05
CA SER A 186 23.08 44.56 27.79
C SER A 186 23.85 45.88 27.70
N PHE A 187 24.10 46.40 26.49
CA PHE A 187 23.68 47.75 26.07
C PHE A 187 23.87 48.00 24.54
N LEU A 188 23.11 48.96 24.02
CA LEU A 188 23.27 49.68 22.73
C LEU A 188 23.90 51.09 23.02
N PRO A 189 24.31 51.94 22.05
CA PRO A 189 24.27 51.81 20.57
C PRO A 189 25.58 52.24 19.81
N SER A 190 25.51 52.17 18.46
CA SER A 190 26.00 53.17 17.48
C SER A 190 27.41 53.12 16.83
N THR A 191 27.44 53.74 15.64
CA THR A 191 28.56 54.23 14.79
C THR A 191 29.54 53.28 14.07
N SER A 192 29.38 53.27 12.74
CA SER A 192 30.40 53.30 11.66
C SER A 192 31.42 52.17 11.41
N GLU A 193 31.57 51.90 10.11
CA GLU A 193 32.53 51.11 9.32
C GLU A 193 33.95 50.87 9.90
N PRO A 194 34.57 49.74 9.48
CA PRO A 194 35.84 49.93 8.77
C PRO A 194 36.03 49.08 7.50
N ALA A 195 36.94 49.58 6.66
CA ALA A 195 37.32 49.12 5.33
C ALA A 195 37.95 47.71 5.21
N LEU A 196 37.77 47.15 4.00
CA LEU A 196 38.71 46.35 3.20
C LEU A 196 40.07 45.97 3.84
N LYS A 197 40.41 44.67 3.83
CA LYS A 197 41.72 44.22 3.28
C LYS A 197 41.83 42.73 2.89
N GLU A 198 42.26 42.55 1.63
CA GLU A 198 43.22 41.56 1.10
C GLU A 198 43.09 40.05 1.41
N THR A 199 42.79 39.27 0.36
CA THR A 199 42.99 37.81 0.28
C THR A 199 44.32 37.42 -0.41
N PRO A 200 44.92 36.24 -0.15
CA PRO A 200 46.30 35.93 -0.57
C PRO A 200 46.53 35.76 -2.09
N ARG A 201 47.78 36.02 -2.52
CA ARG A 201 48.24 35.81 -3.92
C ARG A 201 48.47 34.32 -4.23
N PRO A 202 48.10 33.83 -5.43
CA PRO A 202 48.50 32.50 -5.90
C PRO A 202 49.98 32.44 -6.33
N VAL A 203 50.63 31.30 -6.11
CA VAL A 203 52.04 31.05 -6.44
C VAL A 203 52.22 30.80 -7.95
N SER A 204 53.15 31.51 -8.60
CA SER A 204 53.44 31.31 -10.03
C SER A 204 54.39 30.13 -10.27
N VAL A 205 53.97 29.15 -11.06
CA VAL A 205 54.85 28.11 -11.63
C VAL A 205 55.21 28.49 -13.06
N ARG A 206 56.52 28.63 -13.37
CA ARG A 206 57.02 28.97 -14.71
C ARG A 206 57.02 27.73 -15.64
N PRO A 207 56.38 27.78 -16.82
CA PRO A 207 56.64 26.81 -17.88
C PRO A 207 58.05 27.02 -18.48
N LYS A 208 58.73 25.93 -18.88
CA LYS A 208 59.96 26.01 -19.68
C LYS A 208 59.62 26.28 -21.16
N PRO A 209 60.41 27.08 -21.90
CA PRO A 209 60.13 27.39 -23.30
C PRO A 209 60.45 26.20 -24.21
N THR A 210 59.43 25.66 -24.89
CA THR A 210 59.61 24.77 -26.03
C THR A 210 59.72 25.59 -27.32
N LYS A 211 60.73 25.30 -28.15
CA LYS A 211 60.88 25.95 -29.46
C LYS A 211 59.72 25.55 -30.36
N SER A 212 58.89 26.51 -30.76
CA SER A 212 57.86 26.33 -31.78
C SER A 212 57.99 27.41 -32.86
N THR A 213 57.95 26.99 -34.12
CA THR A 213 58.30 27.83 -35.28
C THR A 213 57.12 28.72 -35.64
N GLN A 214 57.14 30.00 -35.22
CA GLN A 214 56.06 30.93 -35.55
C GLN A 214 56.06 31.32 -37.04
N THR A 215 55.15 30.74 -37.82
CA THR A 215 54.85 31.22 -39.17
C THR A 215 54.12 32.57 -39.09
N ARG A 216 54.85 33.67 -39.34
CA ARG A 216 54.36 35.04 -39.15
C ARG A 216 53.27 35.40 -40.17
N MET A 217 52.01 35.25 -39.79
CA MET A 217 50.87 35.65 -40.64
C MET A 217 50.85 37.17 -40.82
N SER A 218 50.68 37.63 -42.07
CA SER A 218 50.54 39.05 -42.40
C SER A 218 49.32 39.69 -41.73
N LEU A 219 49.45 40.94 -41.26
CA LEU A 219 48.37 41.70 -40.61
C LEU A 219 47.06 41.70 -41.42
N SER A 220 47.13 41.77 -42.75
CA SER A 220 45.96 41.72 -43.65
C SER A 220 45.16 40.41 -43.52
N ARG A 221 45.83 39.26 -43.40
CA ARG A 221 45.20 37.95 -43.13
C ARG A 221 44.59 37.90 -41.73
N MET A 222 45.26 38.51 -40.75
CA MET A 222 44.77 38.58 -39.37
C MET A 222 43.51 39.46 -39.24
N ALA A 223 43.48 40.60 -39.94
CA ALA A 223 42.31 41.47 -40.03
C ALA A 223 41.14 40.83 -40.80
N LEU A 224 41.43 40.05 -41.85
CA LEU A 224 40.42 39.28 -42.59
C LEU A 224 39.81 38.19 -41.70
N LEU A 225 40.65 37.42 -40.99
CA LEU A 225 40.19 36.42 -40.01
C LEU A 225 39.38 37.04 -38.87
N LEU A 226 39.80 38.19 -38.33
CA LEU A 226 39.01 38.93 -37.34
C LEU A 226 37.62 39.29 -37.87
N LYS A 227 37.52 39.90 -39.07
CA LYS A 227 36.22 40.18 -39.71
C LYS A 227 35.39 38.92 -39.92
N GLN A 228 36.02 37.80 -40.29
CA GLN A 228 35.36 36.51 -40.52
C GLN A 228 34.84 35.90 -39.21
N VAL A 229 35.63 35.94 -38.13
CA VAL A 229 35.24 35.56 -36.77
C VAL A 229 34.12 36.45 -36.25
N THR A 230 34.21 37.78 -36.34
CA THR A 230 33.12 38.69 -35.91
C THR A 230 31.82 38.41 -36.67
N ARG A 231 31.89 38.13 -37.98
CA ARG A 231 30.72 37.76 -38.80
C ARG A 231 30.13 36.42 -38.38
N LEU A 232 30.96 35.42 -38.08
CA LEU A 232 30.54 34.13 -37.53
C LEU A 232 29.90 34.29 -36.15
N THR A 233 30.53 35.02 -35.22
CA THR A 233 29.97 35.31 -33.88
C THR A 233 28.62 36.01 -33.97
N ARG A 234 28.45 36.97 -34.90
CA ARG A 234 27.14 37.62 -35.15
C ARG A 234 26.10 36.60 -35.66
N LYS A 235 26.48 35.70 -36.57
CA LYS A 235 25.60 34.64 -37.09
C LYS A 235 25.24 33.61 -36.00
N CYS A 236 26.19 33.21 -35.14
CA CYS A 236 25.95 32.31 -34.01
C CYS A 236 25.02 32.96 -32.97
N ARG A 237 25.18 34.25 -32.64
CA ARG A 237 24.23 34.97 -31.76
C ARG A 237 22.81 35.05 -32.35
N LEU A 238 22.69 35.22 -33.67
CA LEU A 238 21.38 35.23 -34.36
C LEU A 238 20.73 33.84 -34.36
N LEU A 239 21.51 32.79 -34.59
CA LEU A 239 21.06 31.40 -34.52
C LEU A 239 20.70 30.97 -33.09
N ALA A 240 21.45 31.43 -32.08
CA ALA A 240 21.13 31.21 -30.67
C ALA A 240 19.81 31.88 -30.27
N ARG A 241 19.53 33.11 -30.75
CA ARG A 241 18.21 33.73 -30.59
C ARG A 241 17.12 32.89 -31.24
N LYS A 242 17.21 32.62 -32.55
CA LYS A 242 16.23 31.76 -33.25
C LYS A 242 16.03 30.39 -32.61
N LYS A 243 17.08 29.81 -32.01
CA LYS A 243 17.00 28.56 -31.26
C LYS A 243 16.27 28.73 -29.93
N ASN A 244 16.49 29.81 -29.19
CA ASN A 244 15.73 30.13 -27.99
C ASN A 244 14.26 30.38 -28.34
N ASP A 245 13.98 31.19 -29.38
CA ASP A 245 12.63 31.48 -29.88
C ASP A 245 11.88 30.16 -30.21
N LEU A 246 12.53 29.25 -30.96
CA LEU A 246 11.99 27.92 -31.27
C LEU A 246 11.91 26.99 -30.06
N GLN A 247 12.78 27.12 -29.05
CA GLN A 247 12.71 26.34 -27.82
C GLN A 247 11.57 26.82 -26.91
N GLU A 248 11.28 28.12 -26.91
CA GLU A 248 10.13 28.70 -26.23
C GLU A 248 8.83 28.27 -26.92
N GLU A 249 8.76 28.35 -28.25
CA GLU A 249 7.63 27.84 -29.06
C GLU A 249 7.38 26.33 -28.86
N VAL A 250 8.43 25.50 -28.88
CA VAL A 250 8.35 24.07 -28.53
C VAL A 250 8.00 23.84 -27.06
N SER A 251 8.36 24.75 -26.14
CA SER A 251 7.90 24.68 -24.75
C SER A 251 6.41 25.00 -24.63
N GLY A 252 5.91 25.97 -25.41
CA GLY A 252 4.49 26.29 -25.55
C GLY A 252 3.71 25.09 -26.09
N LEU A 253 4.15 24.49 -27.20
CA LEU A 253 3.58 23.26 -27.74
C LEU A 253 3.59 22.10 -26.74
N LYS A 254 4.62 22.00 -25.87
CA LYS A 254 4.66 21.01 -24.78
C LYS A 254 3.72 21.37 -23.61
N ARG A 255 3.47 22.65 -23.32
CA ARG A 255 2.43 23.09 -22.36
C ARG A 255 1.04 22.78 -22.90
N GLU A 256 0.78 23.06 -24.17
CA GLU A 256 -0.49 22.71 -24.83
C GLU A 256 -0.69 21.20 -24.93
N ALA A 257 0.34 20.40 -25.26
CA ALA A 257 0.23 18.94 -25.24
C ALA A 257 -0.11 18.39 -23.83
N ARG A 258 0.43 19.00 -22.76
CA ARG A 258 0.03 18.67 -21.37
C ARG A 258 -1.43 19.05 -21.10
N LYS A 259 -1.86 20.25 -21.48
CA LYS A 259 -3.27 20.68 -21.38
C LYS A 259 -4.19 19.75 -22.16
N VAL A 260 -3.81 19.29 -23.35
CA VAL A 260 -4.57 18.34 -24.19
C VAL A 260 -4.69 16.99 -23.49
N ASN A 261 -3.61 16.39 -22.99
CA ASN A 261 -3.70 15.14 -22.22
C ASN A 261 -4.61 15.29 -20.99
N LEU A 262 -4.47 16.40 -20.26
CA LEU A 262 -5.25 16.71 -19.07
C LEU A 262 -6.74 16.98 -19.39
N ALA A 263 -7.02 17.57 -20.55
CA ALA A 263 -8.36 17.79 -21.09
C ALA A 263 -9.00 16.53 -21.69
N MET A 264 -8.22 15.62 -22.27
CA MET A 264 -8.67 14.30 -22.70
C MET A 264 -9.11 13.46 -21.51
N GLU A 265 -8.33 13.45 -20.43
CA GLU A 265 -8.72 12.76 -19.19
C GLU A 265 -9.97 13.41 -18.59
N LYS A 266 -10.04 14.76 -18.53
CA LYS A 266 -11.25 15.50 -18.12
C LYS A 266 -12.48 15.18 -18.97
N ALA A 267 -12.33 14.92 -20.27
CA ALA A 267 -13.42 14.55 -21.17
C ALA A 267 -13.95 13.12 -20.90
N ASN A 268 -13.07 12.21 -20.45
CA ASN A 268 -13.47 10.88 -19.98
C ASN A 268 -14.17 10.93 -18.60
N LEU A 269 -13.87 11.95 -17.79
CA LEU A 269 -14.38 12.13 -16.42
C LEU A 269 -15.66 12.99 -16.41
N VAL A 270 -16.80 12.36 -16.72
CA VAL A 270 -18.13 13.02 -16.81
C VAL A 270 -18.67 13.47 -15.45
N LEU A 271 -18.47 12.68 -14.39
CA LEU A 271 -18.94 13.01 -13.02
C LEU A 271 -17.98 13.95 -12.30
N LEU A 272 -18.50 14.86 -11.48
CA LEU A 272 -17.70 15.82 -10.72
C LEU A 272 -16.77 15.12 -9.72
N GLN A 273 -17.26 14.10 -9.00
CA GLN A 273 -16.50 13.28 -8.06
C GLN A 273 -15.29 12.60 -8.73
N ALA A 274 -15.38 12.32 -10.03
CA ALA A 274 -14.30 11.70 -10.80
C ALA A 274 -13.12 12.66 -11.04
N ARG A 275 -13.31 13.97 -10.84
CA ARG A 275 -12.27 15.02 -10.95
C ARG A 275 -11.67 15.45 -9.61
N CYS A 276 -12.18 14.92 -8.49
CA CYS A 276 -11.64 15.13 -7.15
C CYS A 276 -10.43 14.20 -6.91
N GLY A 277 -9.33 14.75 -6.37
CA GLY A 277 -8.10 13.99 -6.16
C GLY A 277 -7.23 14.48 -5.01
N SER A 278 -6.25 13.65 -4.66
CA SER A 278 -5.12 14.03 -3.80
C SER A 278 -4.02 14.63 -4.67
N LEU A 279 -3.43 15.75 -4.25
CA LEU A 279 -2.13 16.20 -4.73
C LEU A 279 -1.05 15.57 -3.84
N VAL A 280 -0.13 14.82 -4.44
CA VAL A 280 0.90 14.05 -3.72
C VAL A 280 2.27 14.57 -4.13
N MET A 281 3.12 14.89 -3.16
CA MET A 281 4.48 15.39 -3.37
C MET A 281 5.52 14.54 -2.64
N ASP A 282 6.65 14.29 -3.30
CA ASP A 282 7.83 13.62 -2.75
C ASP A 282 9.07 14.02 -3.57
N GLU A 283 10.28 13.73 -3.06
CA GLU A 283 11.53 13.98 -3.78
C GLU A 283 12.43 12.74 -3.91
N MET A 284 13.09 12.59 -5.06
CA MET A 284 14.15 11.59 -5.24
C MET A 284 15.51 12.26 -5.39
N SER A 285 16.53 11.78 -4.67
CA SER A 285 17.91 12.18 -4.91
C SER A 285 18.34 11.81 -6.32
N ILE A 286 19.08 12.70 -6.98
CA ILE A 286 19.64 12.52 -8.32
C ILE A 286 21.15 12.67 -8.29
N LYS A 287 21.83 12.20 -9.34
CA LYS A 287 23.27 12.43 -9.49
C LYS A 287 23.53 13.89 -9.87
N GLU A 288 24.17 14.61 -8.95
CA GLU A 288 24.82 15.91 -9.18
C GLU A 288 25.82 15.82 -10.35
N ALA A 289 25.44 16.37 -11.50
CA ALA A 289 26.27 16.38 -12.72
C ALA A 289 25.77 17.38 -13.76
N THR A 290 26.62 18.31 -14.18
CA THR A 290 26.39 19.16 -15.35
C THR A 290 26.47 18.33 -16.63
N ILE A 291 25.43 18.38 -17.48
CA ILE A 291 25.34 17.60 -18.72
C ILE A 291 24.96 18.51 -19.87
N TYR A 292 25.89 18.71 -20.81
CA TYR A 292 25.64 19.42 -22.06
C TYR A 292 25.03 18.46 -23.10
N HIS A 293 23.76 18.67 -23.44
CA HIS A 293 23.07 17.87 -24.45
C HIS A 293 23.19 18.52 -25.83
N LYS A 294 24.01 17.93 -26.72
CA LYS A 294 24.40 18.50 -28.02
C LYS A 294 23.23 18.84 -28.95
N GLN A 295 22.17 18.03 -28.99
CA GLN A 295 21.08 18.23 -29.96
C GLN A 295 20.17 19.41 -29.59
N SER A 296 19.94 19.63 -28.29
CA SER A 296 19.24 20.82 -27.79
C SER A 296 20.20 21.98 -27.48
N ASP A 297 21.51 21.78 -27.64
CA ASP A 297 22.59 22.71 -27.28
C ASP A 297 22.26 23.44 -25.96
N ALA A 298 22.08 22.64 -24.91
CA ALA A 298 21.59 23.08 -23.61
C ALA A 298 22.31 22.35 -22.48
N VAL A 299 22.43 23.02 -21.33
CA VAL A 299 23.02 22.47 -20.11
C VAL A 299 21.91 22.01 -19.18
N HIS A 300 22.04 20.79 -18.66
CA HIS A 300 21.15 20.18 -17.67
C HIS A 300 21.93 19.85 -16.39
N GLY A 301 21.22 19.69 -15.26
CA GLY A 301 21.82 19.36 -13.97
C GLY A 301 21.95 20.53 -13.00
N LEU A 302 21.62 21.74 -13.44
CA LEU A 302 21.40 22.89 -12.56
C LEU A 302 20.01 22.81 -11.88
N VAL A 303 19.83 23.57 -10.81
CA VAL A 303 18.52 23.82 -10.18
C VAL A 303 17.55 24.39 -11.21
N ASN A 304 16.28 23.96 -11.13
CA ASN A 304 15.19 24.45 -11.93
C ASN A 304 13.89 24.42 -11.12
N LEU A 305 13.44 25.60 -10.71
CA LEU A 305 12.26 25.90 -9.91
C LEU A 305 11.15 26.57 -10.75
N GLY A 306 11.38 26.74 -12.07
CA GLY A 306 10.39 27.19 -13.04
C GLY A 306 10.40 28.69 -13.33
N GLY A 307 11.50 29.38 -13.05
CA GLY A 307 11.66 30.83 -13.19
C GLY A 307 12.08 31.53 -11.88
N ALA A 308 11.81 30.90 -10.72
CA ALA A 308 12.13 31.43 -9.39
C ALA A 308 13.57 31.10 -8.92
N GLU A 309 14.46 30.63 -9.81
CA GLU A 309 15.83 30.26 -9.43
C GLU A 309 16.68 31.48 -9.02
N ALA A 310 16.43 32.63 -9.65
CA ALA A 310 17.11 33.90 -9.37
C ALA A 310 16.67 34.50 -8.03
N ASP A 311 15.35 34.46 -7.73
CA ASP A 311 14.76 34.97 -6.47
C ASP A 311 15.34 34.30 -5.21
N TYR A 312 15.92 33.11 -5.37
CA TYR A 312 16.56 32.34 -4.31
C TYR A 312 18.09 32.20 -4.47
N GLY A 313 18.69 32.82 -5.49
CA GLY A 313 20.15 32.77 -5.74
C GLY A 313 20.69 31.39 -6.16
N LEU A 314 19.86 30.52 -6.74
CA LEU A 314 20.18 29.12 -7.06
C LEU A 314 20.51 28.87 -8.55
N GLU A 315 20.50 29.90 -9.39
CA GLU A 315 20.64 29.83 -10.86
C GLU A 315 21.79 28.92 -11.38
N ASN A 316 22.93 28.94 -10.68
CA ASN A 316 24.15 28.25 -11.08
C ASN A 316 24.47 27.01 -10.21
N GLU A 317 23.58 26.67 -9.27
CA GLU A 317 23.77 25.55 -8.36
C GLU A 317 23.40 24.21 -8.99
N LEU A 318 24.16 23.15 -8.66
CA LEU A 318 23.83 21.78 -9.08
C LEU A 318 22.60 21.26 -8.33
N ALA A 319 21.62 20.75 -9.07
CA ALA A 319 20.46 20.08 -8.50
C ALA A 319 20.88 18.74 -7.88
N THR A 320 20.43 18.52 -6.65
CA THR A 320 20.73 17.31 -5.86
C THR A 320 19.52 16.38 -5.76
N HIS A 321 18.31 16.93 -5.93
CA HIS A 321 17.04 16.21 -5.86
C HIS A 321 16.12 16.56 -7.05
N LEU A 322 15.14 15.69 -7.29
CA LEU A 322 14.01 15.87 -8.20
C LEU A 322 12.73 15.78 -7.37
N LEU A 323 12.11 16.94 -7.12
CA LEU A 323 10.79 17.06 -6.55
C LEU A 323 9.75 16.75 -7.63
N CYS A 324 8.77 15.91 -7.32
CA CYS A 324 7.66 15.58 -8.23
C CYS A 324 6.30 15.74 -7.53
N PHE A 325 5.33 16.23 -8.29
CA PHE A 325 3.93 16.34 -7.91
C PHE A 325 3.08 15.43 -8.79
N VAL A 326 2.34 14.51 -8.18
CA VAL A 326 1.39 13.61 -8.84
C VAL A 326 -0.01 13.86 -8.30
N PHE A 327 -0.97 14.08 -9.19
CA PHE A 327 -2.38 14.15 -8.85
C PHE A 327 -3.03 12.77 -9.01
N VAL A 328 -3.72 12.30 -7.97
CA VAL A 328 -4.28 10.94 -7.85
C VAL A 328 -5.79 11.02 -7.69
N GLY A 329 -6.54 10.44 -8.64
CA GLY A 329 -8.01 10.46 -8.63
C GLY A 329 -8.58 9.68 -7.44
N LEU A 330 -9.44 10.31 -6.64
CA LEU A 330 -10.01 9.69 -5.43
C LEU A 330 -11.18 8.76 -5.73
N SER A 331 -12.09 9.16 -6.62
CA SER A 331 -13.18 8.28 -7.09
C SER A 331 -12.63 7.28 -8.12
N THR A 332 -12.43 7.70 -9.37
CA THR A 332 -11.82 6.88 -10.43
C THR A 332 -10.31 6.72 -10.19
N HIS A 333 -9.73 5.58 -10.56
CA HIS A 333 -8.28 5.34 -10.41
C HIS A 333 -7.52 5.84 -11.65
N TYR A 334 -6.88 7.00 -11.52
CA TYR A 334 -5.86 7.51 -12.43
C TYR A 334 -4.76 8.24 -11.64
N ARG A 335 -3.59 8.41 -12.25
CA ARG A 335 -2.42 9.10 -11.69
C ARG A 335 -1.76 9.96 -12.75
N LEU A 336 -1.57 11.25 -12.46
CA LEU A 336 -1.09 12.24 -13.43
C LEU A 336 0.13 12.99 -12.84
N PRO A 337 1.34 12.86 -13.42
CA PRO A 337 2.47 13.72 -13.07
C PRO A 337 2.18 15.16 -13.53
N VAL A 338 1.83 16.03 -12.60
CA VAL A 338 1.36 17.41 -12.86
C VAL A 338 2.47 18.47 -12.74
N GLY A 339 3.48 18.21 -11.91
CA GLY A 339 4.63 19.11 -11.72
C GLY A 339 5.92 18.35 -11.43
N TYR A 340 7.06 18.94 -11.76
CA TYR A 340 8.39 18.48 -11.34
C TYR A 340 9.37 19.64 -11.33
N TYR A 341 10.34 19.59 -10.41
CA TYR A 341 11.38 20.61 -10.23
C TYR A 341 12.72 19.96 -9.89
N PHE A 342 13.81 20.55 -10.34
CA PHE A 342 15.17 20.13 -10.00
C PHE A 342 15.66 20.99 -8.84
N THR A 343 15.91 20.39 -7.68
CA THR A 343 15.97 21.10 -6.40
C THR A 343 17.30 20.92 -5.68
N LYS A 344 17.60 21.85 -4.78
CA LYS A 344 18.71 21.77 -3.82
C LYS A 344 18.24 22.37 -2.49
N ALA A 345 18.02 21.50 -1.49
CA ALA A 345 17.75 21.86 -0.09
C ALA A 345 16.66 22.95 0.10
N LEU A 346 15.45 22.73 -0.42
CA LEU A 346 14.35 23.70 -0.34
C LEU A 346 13.96 24.07 1.10
N THR A 347 13.63 25.34 1.31
CA THR A 347 12.92 25.80 2.51
C THR A 347 11.43 25.45 2.43
N GLY A 348 10.73 25.47 3.58
CA GLY A 348 9.27 25.26 3.61
C GLY A 348 8.50 26.29 2.78
N GLN A 349 8.95 27.56 2.77
CA GLN A 349 8.32 28.64 1.99
C GLN A 349 8.55 28.48 0.48
N GLN A 350 9.72 27.99 0.07
CA GLN A 350 10.00 27.66 -1.34
C GLN A 350 9.11 26.49 -1.80
N LEU A 351 9.00 25.44 -0.98
CA LEU A 351 8.11 24.31 -1.27
C LEU A 351 6.64 24.75 -1.34
N GLU A 352 6.20 25.61 -0.43
CA GLU A 352 4.85 26.19 -0.41
C GLU A 352 4.52 26.94 -1.69
N HIS A 353 5.40 27.84 -2.14
CA HIS A 353 5.22 28.57 -3.39
C HIS A 353 5.09 27.63 -4.60
N LEU A 354 5.96 26.62 -4.72
CA LEU A 354 5.92 25.64 -5.80
C LEU A 354 4.65 24.77 -5.75
N ALA A 355 4.24 24.33 -4.56
CA ALA A 355 3.05 23.50 -4.37
C ALA A 355 1.76 24.27 -4.70
N LEU A 356 1.64 25.54 -4.31
CA LEU A 356 0.51 26.39 -4.63
C LEU A 356 0.41 26.69 -6.14
N ASN A 357 1.55 26.96 -6.81
CA ASN A 357 1.58 27.15 -8.26
C ASN A 357 1.11 25.88 -9.03
N VAL A 358 1.49 24.69 -8.56
CA VAL A 358 1.01 23.41 -9.11
C VAL A 358 -0.48 23.19 -8.80
N MET A 359 -0.92 23.50 -7.57
CA MET A 359 -2.33 23.39 -7.16
C MET A 359 -3.25 24.26 -8.03
N GLN A 360 -2.88 25.52 -8.27
CA GLN A 360 -3.60 26.43 -9.18
C GLN A 360 -3.65 25.86 -10.60
N SER A 361 -2.51 25.38 -11.12
CA SER A 361 -2.44 24.79 -12.46
C SER A 361 -3.35 23.56 -12.65
N VAL A 362 -3.62 22.81 -11.58
CA VAL A 362 -4.52 21.64 -11.57
C VAL A 362 -5.99 22.06 -11.45
N GLU A 363 -6.29 23.06 -10.61
CA GLU A 363 -7.63 23.62 -10.44
C GLU A 363 -8.10 24.37 -11.71
N ASP A 364 -7.23 25.15 -12.36
CA ASP A 364 -7.49 25.85 -13.63
C ASP A 364 -7.82 24.87 -14.78
N ALA A 365 -7.19 23.69 -14.77
CA ALA A 365 -7.52 22.62 -15.69
C ALA A 365 -8.92 22.03 -15.43
N GLY A 366 -9.57 22.35 -14.30
CA GLY A 366 -10.90 21.90 -13.92
C GLY A 366 -10.93 20.57 -13.18
N PHE A 367 -9.83 20.20 -12.52
CA PHE A 367 -9.80 19.20 -11.46
C PHE A 367 -10.04 19.88 -10.10
N ARG A 368 -10.26 19.09 -9.04
CA ARG A 368 -10.39 19.61 -7.68
C ARG A 368 -9.40 18.92 -6.74
N VAL A 369 -8.54 19.71 -6.11
CA VAL A 369 -7.65 19.25 -5.05
C VAL A 369 -8.43 19.26 -3.74
N VAL A 370 -8.58 18.08 -3.15
CA VAL A 370 -9.31 17.90 -1.87
C VAL A 370 -8.33 17.60 -0.72
N HIS A 371 -7.18 17.02 -1.05
CA HIS A 371 -6.26 16.44 -0.08
C HIS A 371 -4.80 16.62 -0.55
N LEU A 372 -3.88 16.87 0.38
CA LEU A 372 -2.47 17.12 0.12
C LEU A 372 -1.61 16.16 0.97
N VAL A 373 -0.75 15.39 0.31
CA VAL A 373 0.09 14.35 0.92
C VAL A 373 1.57 14.64 0.70
N GLY A 374 2.36 14.56 1.77
CA GLY A 374 3.82 14.58 1.70
C GLY A 374 4.47 13.61 2.69
N ASP A 375 5.80 13.48 2.61
CA ASP A 375 6.57 12.82 3.66
C ASP A 375 6.73 13.71 4.92
N ASN A 376 7.19 13.15 6.03
CA ASN A 376 7.41 13.88 7.30
C ASN A 376 8.82 14.50 7.40
N HIS A 377 9.35 15.05 6.29
CA HIS A 377 10.57 15.84 6.31
C HIS A 377 10.32 17.29 6.77
N LYS A 378 11.35 17.92 7.34
CA LYS A 378 11.26 19.25 7.98
C LYS A 378 10.81 20.38 7.05
N SER A 379 11.02 20.25 5.73
CA SER A 379 10.46 21.15 4.72
C SER A 379 8.93 21.09 4.70
N ASN A 380 8.40 19.86 4.67
CA ASN A 380 6.98 19.56 4.51
C ASN A 380 6.23 19.88 5.81
N THR A 381 6.83 19.54 6.96
CA THR A 381 6.33 19.95 8.29
C THR A 381 6.17 21.48 8.38
N LYS A 382 7.15 22.25 7.87
CA LYS A 382 7.08 23.73 7.84
C LYS A 382 6.04 24.26 6.86
N PHE A 383 5.90 23.65 5.68
CA PHE A 383 4.88 24.01 4.70
C PHE A 383 3.46 23.78 5.24
N PHE A 384 3.17 22.59 5.81
CA PHE A 384 1.87 22.32 6.43
C PHE A 384 1.60 23.20 7.65
N SER A 385 2.63 23.57 8.41
CA SER A 385 2.56 24.54 9.51
C SER A 385 2.18 25.95 9.01
N SER A 386 2.76 26.37 7.88
CA SER A 386 2.43 27.64 7.20
C SER A 386 0.96 27.69 6.76
N LEU A 387 0.51 26.68 6.02
CA LEU A 387 -0.91 26.53 5.61
C LEU A 387 -1.86 26.49 6.81
N SER A 388 -1.44 25.92 7.94
CA SER A 388 -2.23 25.83 9.17
C SER A 388 -2.14 27.07 10.06
N ARG A 389 -1.56 28.18 9.59
CA ARG A 389 -1.35 29.44 10.33
C ARG A 389 -0.58 29.26 11.66
N GLY A 390 0.25 28.21 11.79
CA GLY A 390 0.95 27.88 13.03
C GLY A 390 1.06 26.37 13.25
N GLN A 391 0.32 25.82 14.22
CA GLN A 391 0.33 24.38 14.49
C GLN A 391 -0.43 23.62 13.39
N ILE A 392 0.15 22.51 12.91
CA ILE A 392 -0.41 21.69 11.83
C ILE A 392 -1.80 21.15 12.21
N GLN A 393 -2.77 21.45 11.36
CA GLN A 393 -4.12 20.93 11.43
C GLN A 393 -4.37 19.84 10.38
N PRO A 394 -5.26 18.86 10.64
CA PRO A 394 -5.64 17.84 9.65
C PRO A 394 -6.47 18.40 8.48
N VAL A 395 -7.07 19.58 8.66
CA VAL A 395 -7.86 20.30 7.67
C VAL A 395 -7.59 21.80 7.79
N VAL A 396 -7.51 22.49 6.65
CA VAL A 396 -7.37 23.95 6.54
C VAL A 396 -8.37 24.49 5.52
N GLU A 397 -8.57 25.81 5.50
CA GLU A 397 -9.26 26.50 4.40
C GLU A 397 -8.46 26.28 3.09
N HIS A 398 -9.13 25.91 1.99
CA HIS A 398 -8.45 25.63 0.73
C HIS A 398 -7.85 26.93 0.15
N PRO A 399 -6.52 27.03 -0.09
CA PRO A 399 -5.83 28.31 -0.36
C PRO A 399 -6.35 29.11 -1.56
N LEU A 400 -7.02 28.45 -2.51
CA LEU A 400 -7.53 29.05 -3.74
C LEU A 400 -9.06 29.24 -3.71
N ASP A 401 -9.73 28.80 -2.63
CA ASP A 401 -11.20 28.75 -2.52
C ASP A 401 -11.61 28.57 -1.04
N ALA A 402 -11.81 29.68 -0.33
CA ALA A 402 -12.13 29.66 1.10
C ALA A 402 -13.45 28.93 1.44
N GLY A 403 -14.30 28.62 0.45
CA GLY A 403 -15.51 27.82 0.63
C GLY A 403 -15.28 26.31 0.73
N ARG A 404 -14.04 25.82 0.58
CA ARG A 404 -13.70 24.38 0.63
C ARG A 404 -12.69 24.05 1.73
N PRO A 405 -12.78 22.84 2.31
CA PRO A 405 -11.69 22.26 3.09
C PRO A 405 -10.57 21.74 2.18
N LEU A 406 -9.33 21.85 2.64
CA LEU A 406 -8.17 21.10 2.15
C LEU A 406 -7.65 20.22 3.28
N PHE A 407 -7.65 18.90 3.08
CA PHE A 407 -7.15 17.95 4.07
C PHE A 407 -5.62 17.79 3.93
N LEU A 408 -4.88 17.84 5.04
CA LEU A 408 -3.42 17.71 5.08
C LEU A 408 -3.02 16.39 5.75
N SER A 409 -2.15 15.59 5.13
CA SER A 409 -1.66 14.36 5.77
C SER A 409 -0.21 14.01 5.41
N PHE A 410 0.42 13.24 6.30
CA PHE A 410 1.73 12.65 6.06
C PHE A 410 1.55 11.20 5.62
N ASP A 411 2.46 10.71 4.78
CA ASP A 411 2.37 9.33 4.32
C ASP A 411 2.41 8.31 5.48
N TYR A 412 1.35 7.51 5.59
CA TYR A 412 1.20 6.51 6.65
C TYR A 412 2.19 5.34 6.49
N CYS A 413 2.71 5.09 5.28
CA CYS A 413 3.79 4.13 5.04
C CYS A 413 5.13 4.63 5.64
N HIS A 414 5.41 5.93 5.66
CA HIS A 414 6.53 6.56 6.38
C HIS A 414 6.31 6.54 7.89
N ILE A 415 5.09 6.80 8.38
CA ILE A 415 4.78 6.73 9.82
C ILE A 415 5.00 5.30 10.36
N ILE A 416 4.54 4.23 9.68
CA ILE A 416 4.81 2.85 10.13
C ILE A 416 6.30 2.48 10.03
N LYS A 417 7.03 2.99 9.00
CA LYS A 417 8.50 2.88 8.90
C LYS A 417 9.17 3.51 10.14
N ASN A 418 8.67 4.64 10.65
CA ASN A 418 9.20 5.34 11.82
C ASN A 418 8.85 4.66 13.15
N ILE A 419 7.59 4.26 13.37
CA ILE A 419 7.14 3.50 14.56
C ILE A 419 7.96 2.21 14.71
N ARG A 420 8.08 1.42 13.63
CA ARG A 420 8.92 0.21 13.61
C ARG A 420 10.37 0.51 13.98
N SER A 421 10.94 1.60 13.45
CA SER A 421 12.35 1.94 13.71
C SER A 421 12.61 2.31 15.17
N GLN A 422 11.67 3.02 15.81
CA GLN A 422 11.78 3.40 17.22
C GLN A 422 11.49 2.24 18.16
N PHE A 423 10.52 1.38 17.84
CA PHE A 423 10.20 0.18 18.61
C PHE A 423 11.38 -0.82 18.65
N LEU A 424 12.19 -0.88 17.60
CA LEU A 424 13.36 -1.78 17.53
C LEU A 424 14.68 -1.13 17.99
N ASP A 425 14.70 0.16 18.32
CA ASP A 425 15.92 0.88 18.74
C ASP A 425 16.25 0.58 20.21
N ALA A 426 17.40 -0.05 20.45
CA ALA A 426 17.91 -0.34 21.80
C ALA A 426 18.20 0.92 22.65
N LYS A 427 18.12 2.13 22.07
CA LYS A 427 18.21 3.41 22.81
C LYS A 427 16.85 3.93 23.32
N LYS A 428 15.74 3.30 22.92
CA LYS A 428 14.39 3.55 23.47
C LYS A 428 13.90 2.33 24.25
N ILE A 429 13.04 2.59 25.24
CA ILE A 429 12.42 1.57 26.10
C ILE A 429 10.98 2.01 26.27
N PHE A 430 10.09 1.57 25.39
CA PHE A 430 8.70 2.03 25.43
C PHE A 430 8.01 1.62 26.73
N ARG A 431 7.31 2.56 27.38
CA ARG A 431 6.56 2.34 28.61
C ARG A 431 5.23 3.09 28.55
N ASN A 432 4.12 2.38 28.73
CA ASN A 432 2.77 2.93 28.75
C ASN A 432 2.11 2.56 30.08
N GLN A 433 1.59 3.53 30.84
CA GLN A 433 0.98 3.32 32.16
C GLN A 433 1.85 2.45 33.09
N GLY A 434 3.16 2.76 33.18
CA GLY A 434 4.13 1.99 33.97
C GLY A 434 4.63 0.68 33.32
N LYS A 435 3.82 0.06 32.46
CA LYS A 435 4.05 -1.25 31.81
C LYS A 435 5.03 -1.13 30.64
N LEU A 436 5.93 -2.12 30.48
CA LEU A 436 6.95 -2.12 29.42
C LEU A 436 6.45 -2.73 28.10
N ILE A 437 6.76 -2.06 27.00
CA ILE A 437 6.52 -2.50 25.61
C ILE A 437 7.90 -2.82 25.01
N LEU A 438 8.19 -4.11 24.77
CA LEU A 438 9.54 -4.59 24.50
C LEU A 438 9.68 -5.33 23.15
N PRO A 439 10.61 -4.93 22.26
CA PRO A 439 10.88 -5.66 21.03
C PRO A 439 11.51 -7.05 21.29
N ASP A 440 12.02 -7.29 22.50
CA ASP A 440 12.73 -8.52 22.85
C ASP A 440 11.84 -9.76 22.85
N PHE A 441 10.52 -9.63 23.01
CA PHE A 441 9.59 -10.74 22.77
C PHE A 441 9.64 -11.24 21.32
N LEU A 442 9.92 -10.36 20.35
CA LEU A 442 10.12 -10.73 18.94
C LEU A 442 11.49 -11.36 18.71
N ARG A 443 12.53 -10.90 19.41
CA ARG A 443 13.88 -11.52 19.39
C ARG A 443 13.85 -12.92 20.00
N LEU A 444 13.14 -13.09 21.11
CA LEU A 444 12.89 -14.36 21.78
C LEU A 444 12.05 -15.30 20.90
N LEU A 445 10.98 -14.81 20.27
CA LEU A 445 10.19 -15.58 19.29
C LEU A 445 11.07 -16.03 18.11
N HIS A 446 11.91 -15.16 17.56
CA HIS A 446 12.82 -15.53 16.47
C HIS A 446 13.84 -16.60 16.88
N LYS A 447 14.38 -16.53 18.11
CA LYS A 447 15.26 -17.56 18.69
C LYS A 447 14.53 -18.88 18.90
N THR A 448 13.32 -18.84 19.47
CA THR A 448 12.49 -20.03 19.75
C THR A 448 12.06 -20.76 18.47
N GLN A 449 11.84 -20.05 17.35
CA GLN A 449 11.54 -20.71 16.06
C GLN A 449 12.79 -21.24 15.33
N GLU A 450 14.02 -20.82 15.67
CA GLU A 450 15.25 -21.39 15.05
C GLU A 450 15.46 -22.87 15.48
N SER A 451 14.88 -23.32 16.61
CA SER A 451 14.94 -24.72 17.07
C SER A 451 13.83 -25.64 16.52
N GLN A 452 12.79 -25.10 15.88
CA GLN A 452 11.63 -25.88 15.42
C GLN A 452 11.84 -26.62 14.08
N GLY A 453 12.96 -26.38 13.40
CA GLY A 453 13.31 -27.05 12.14
C GLY A 453 12.77 -26.34 10.89
N ALA A 454 12.23 -27.11 9.95
CA ALA A 454 11.83 -26.60 8.63
C ALA A 454 10.51 -25.81 8.63
N PHE A 455 9.67 -25.95 9.65
CA PHE A 455 8.45 -25.17 9.81
C PHE A 455 8.54 -24.28 11.06
N LYS A 456 8.00 -23.06 10.92
CA LYS A 456 8.04 -22.01 11.94
C LYS A 456 6.63 -21.58 12.29
N LEU A 457 6.44 -21.12 13.53
CA LEU A 457 5.22 -20.48 14.03
C LEU A 457 4.85 -19.26 13.16
N VAL A 458 5.82 -18.37 12.94
CA VAL A 458 5.69 -17.21 12.05
C VAL A 458 6.56 -17.43 10.81
N ARG A 459 5.99 -17.23 9.61
CA ARG A 459 6.73 -17.40 8.35
C ARG A 459 7.45 -16.13 7.89
N CYS A 460 6.89 -14.95 8.16
CA CYS A 460 7.50 -13.67 7.78
C CYS A 460 8.72 -13.29 8.65
N LEU A 461 8.70 -13.62 9.95
CA LEU A 461 9.72 -13.13 10.89
C LEU A 461 11.12 -13.72 10.63
N THR A 462 12.07 -12.84 10.38
CA THR A 462 13.48 -13.13 10.04
C THR A 462 14.40 -12.09 10.69
N GLU A 463 15.70 -12.38 10.83
CA GLU A 463 16.72 -11.40 11.26
C GLU A 463 16.59 -10.02 10.58
N LYS A 464 16.38 -9.97 9.26
CA LYS A 464 16.16 -8.74 8.46
C LYS A 464 14.93 -7.89 8.87
N HIS A 465 14.10 -8.36 9.80
CA HIS A 465 13.02 -7.62 10.44
C HIS A 465 13.46 -6.99 11.77
N LEU A 466 14.23 -7.73 12.57
CA LEU A 466 14.66 -7.34 13.93
C LEU A 466 15.96 -6.52 13.97
N SER A 467 16.76 -6.68 12.92
CA SER A 467 18.08 -6.08 12.74
C SER A 467 18.24 -5.57 11.29
N PRO A 468 17.36 -4.68 10.79
CA PRO A 468 17.36 -4.25 9.39
C PRO A 468 18.54 -3.32 9.06
N SER A 469 19.22 -3.57 7.93
CA SER A 469 20.14 -2.60 7.34
C SER A 469 19.38 -1.39 6.79
N ASN A 470 20.09 -0.33 6.39
CA ASN A 470 19.45 0.90 5.90
C ASN A 470 18.54 0.66 4.68
N PHE A 471 18.86 -0.28 3.79
CA PHE A 471 17.97 -0.69 2.69
C PHE A 471 16.70 -1.41 3.18
N GLU A 472 16.81 -2.24 4.23
CA GLU A 472 15.66 -2.97 4.78
C GLU A 472 14.77 -2.08 5.66
N LYS A 473 15.31 -1.00 6.23
CA LYS A 473 14.51 0.03 6.93
C LYS A 473 13.53 0.72 5.98
N MET A 474 13.88 0.92 4.71
CA MET A 474 13.00 1.54 3.71
C MET A 474 11.86 0.62 3.25
N ASN A 475 11.96 -0.69 3.49
CA ASN A 475 10.93 -1.62 3.05
C ASN A 475 9.68 -1.57 3.97
N VAL A 476 8.57 -1.01 3.45
CA VAL A 476 7.31 -0.86 4.17
C VAL A 476 6.76 -2.21 4.63
N ARG A 477 6.77 -3.23 3.75
CA ARG A 477 6.29 -4.57 4.10
C ARG A 477 7.01 -5.15 5.33
N ARG A 478 8.31 -4.93 5.49
CA ARG A 478 9.05 -5.34 6.71
C ARG A 478 8.66 -4.56 7.96
N ALA A 479 8.10 -3.36 7.85
CA ALA A 479 7.50 -2.69 9.01
C ALA A 479 6.16 -3.34 9.38
N VAL A 480 5.30 -3.59 8.38
CA VAL A 480 3.95 -4.13 8.57
C VAL A 480 3.96 -5.60 9.02
N ASP A 481 4.84 -6.44 8.44
CA ASP A 481 4.91 -7.88 8.73
C ASP A 481 5.23 -8.16 10.22
N ILE A 482 5.90 -7.23 10.92
CA ILE A 482 6.17 -7.33 12.37
C ILE A 482 4.90 -7.17 13.19
N PHE A 483 4.05 -6.20 12.87
CA PHE A 483 2.77 -5.97 13.56
C PHE A 483 1.66 -6.89 13.06
N SER A 484 1.93 -7.78 12.11
CA SER A 484 0.90 -8.61 11.48
C SER A 484 0.20 -9.55 12.48
N VAL A 485 -1.08 -9.85 12.21
CA VAL A 485 -1.91 -10.76 13.02
C VAL A 485 -1.25 -12.13 13.21
N GLN A 486 -0.46 -12.63 12.25
CA GLN A 486 0.30 -13.88 12.45
C GLN A 486 1.30 -13.76 13.62
N VAL A 487 1.92 -12.61 13.83
CA VAL A 487 2.86 -12.38 14.93
C VAL A 487 2.12 -12.20 16.25
N THR A 488 1.08 -11.36 16.30
CA THR A 488 0.35 -11.09 17.55
C THR A 488 -0.38 -12.35 18.05
N SER A 489 -1.01 -13.12 17.16
CA SER A 489 -1.64 -14.40 17.52
C SER A 489 -0.64 -15.46 18.00
N VAL A 490 0.58 -15.50 17.44
CA VAL A 490 1.64 -16.39 17.95
C VAL A 490 2.14 -15.94 19.32
N LEU A 491 2.33 -14.63 19.54
CA LEU A 491 2.74 -14.10 20.84
C LEU A 491 1.66 -14.33 21.91
N ARG A 492 0.37 -14.14 21.60
CA ARG A 492 -0.78 -14.46 22.49
C ARG A 492 -0.86 -15.96 22.80
N PHE A 493 -0.67 -16.82 21.80
CA PHE A 493 -0.57 -18.26 22.02
C PHE A 493 0.61 -18.64 22.94
N LEU A 494 1.76 -17.99 22.78
CA LEU A 494 2.93 -18.21 23.64
C LEU A 494 2.76 -17.64 25.05
N GLN A 495 2.04 -16.54 25.23
CA GLN A 495 1.63 -16.04 26.55
C GLN A 495 0.78 -17.07 27.30
N GLN A 496 -0.24 -17.63 26.64
CA GLN A 496 -1.25 -18.51 27.26
C GLN A 496 -0.79 -19.98 27.40
N HIS A 497 0.06 -20.47 26.51
CA HIS A 497 0.47 -21.88 26.46
C HIS A 497 1.99 -22.09 26.52
N GLY A 498 2.82 -21.08 26.25
CA GLY A 498 4.27 -21.22 26.04
C GLY A 498 4.98 -21.97 27.16
N HIS A 499 4.76 -21.61 28.42
CA HIS A 499 5.36 -22.29 29.59
C HIS A 499 5.08 -23.81 29.59
N ARG A 500 3.83 -24.20 29.33
CA ARG A 500 3.40 -25.61 29.23
C ARG A 500 3.93 -26.34 27.98
N LEU A 501 4.52 -25.61 27.03
CA LEU A 501 5.06 -26.11 25.76
C LEU A 501 6.60 -25.98 25.66
N GLY A 502 7.27 -25.61 26.77
CA GLY A 502 8.73 -25.42 26.81
C GLY A 502 9.24 -24.08 26.27
N ALA A 503 8.37 -23.09 26.09
CA ALA A 503 8.68 -21.75 25.58
C ALA A 503 8.42 -20.69 26.67
N ASN A 504 9.43 -20.49 27.53
CA ASN A 504 9.39 -19.52 28.63
C ASN A 504 9.75 -18.09 28.17
N GLY A 505 9.33 -17.09 28.95
CA GLY A 505 9.69 -15.68 28.72
C GLY A 505 8.65 -14.85 27.94
N PHE A 506 7.42 -15.37 27.76
CA PHE A 506 6.32 -14.69 27.08
C PHE A 506 5.18 -14.24 28.00
N GLN A 507 5.25 -14.58 29.29
CA GLN A 507 4.20 -14.31 30.29
C GLN A 507 3.79 -12.82 30.31
N ASN A 508 4.78 -11.92 30.26
CA ASN A 508 4.59 -10.47 30.42
C ASN A 508 4.50 -9.72 29.08
N CYS A 509 4.25 -10.41 27.95
CA CYS A 509 4.23 -9.75 26.63
C CYS A 509 2.94 -8.96 26.31
N LEU A 510 1.93 -9.01 27.18
CA LEU A 510 0.61 -8.41 26.94
C LEU A 510 0.64 -6.90 26.57
N PRO A 511 1.40 -6.01 27.24
CA PRO A 511 1.44 -4.60 26.83
C PRO A 511 2.05 -4.40 25.43
N THR A 512 2.95 -5.31 25.03
CA THR A 512 3.53 -5.33 23.70
C THR A 512 2.54 -5.85 22.66
N LEU A 513 1.72 -6.86 22.99
CA LEU A 513 0.61 -7.33 22.16
C LEU A 513 -0.40 -6.19 21.89
N GLU A 514 -0.86 -5.53 22.95
CA GLU A 514 -1.81 -4.42 22.88
C GLU A 514 -1.30 -3.30 21.96
N PHE A 515 -0.07 -2.83 22.17
CA PHE A 515 0.60 -1.85 21.29
C PHE A 515 0.66 -2.33 19.84
N MET A 516 1.07 -3.58 19.60
CA MET A 516 1.20 -4.12 18.25
C MET A 516 -0.15 -4.22 17.53
N GLU A 517 -1.23 -4.56 18.23
CA GLU A 517 -2.57 -4.69 17.65
C GLU A 517 -3.24 -3.33 17.38
N VAL A 518 -3.04 -2.32 18.23
CA VAL A 518 -3.43 -0.94 17.93
C VAL A 518 -2.73 -0.44 16.66
N VAL A 519 -1.41 -0.62 16.56
CA VAL A 519 -0.62 -0.23 15.38
C VAL A 519 -1.03 -1.03 14.13
N GLN A 520 -1.38 -2.30 14.27
CA GLN A 520 -1.88 -3.15 13.17
C GLN A 520 -3.24 -2.65 12.64
N LYS A 521 -4.20 -2.39 13.53
CA LYS A 521 -5.55 -1.91 13.18
C LYS A 521 -5.48 -0.51 12.57
N TRP A 522 -4.68 0.39 13.16
CA TRP A 522 -4.39 1.72 12.62
C TRP A 522 -3.87 1.66 11.17
N PHE A 523 -2.83 0.86 10.90
CA PHE A 523 -2.26 0.75 9.56
C PHE A 523 -3.21 0.03 8.58
N ALA A 524 -4.01 -0.93 9.05
CA ALA A 524 -4.99 -1.62 8.20
C ALA A 524 -6.06 -0.67 7.67
N LEU A 525 -6.56 0.24 8.50
CA LEU A 525 -7.61 1.21 8.16
C LEU A 525 -7.12 2.37 7.30
N HIS A 526 -5.84 2.75 7.39
CA HIS A 526 -5.22 3.69 6.44
C HIS A 526 -4.92 3.04 5.08
N ASN A 527 -4.76 1.71 5.00
CA ASN A 527 -4.27 1.00 3.82
C ASN A 527 -5.35 0.15 3.12
N ILE A 528 -6.55 0.71 2.95
CA ILE A 528 -7.66 0.07 2.21
C ILE A 528 -7.52 0.41 0.73
N LYS A 529 -6.90 -0.51 -0.04
CA LYS A 529 -6.53 -0.33 -1.46
C LYS A 529 -7.44 -1.05 -2.47
N SER A 530 -8.45 -1.81 -2.05
CA SER A 530 -9.30 -2.59 -2.97
C SER A 530 -10.67 -2.89 -2.39
N THR A 531 -11.69 -2.85 -3.25
CA THR A 531 -13.08 -3.19 -2.92
C THR A 531 -13.30 -4.69 -2.66
N THR A 532 -12.47 -5.58 -3.19
CA THR A 532 -12.64 -7.05 -3.10
C THR A 532 -11.69 -7.74 -2.12
N LEU A 533 -10.61 -7.05 -1.70
CA LEU A 533 -9.56 -7.64 -0.87
C LEU A 533 -10.11 -8.21 0.45
N HIS A 534 -11.05 -7.49 1.10
CA HIS A 534 -11.71 -7.90 2.34
C HIS A 534 -12.35 -9.30 2.25
N TRP A 535 -12.99 -9.65 1.13
CA TRP A 535 -13.54 -10.99 0.88
C TRP A 535 -12.44 -12.03 0.72
N THR A 536 -11.42 -11.75 -0.10
CA THR A 536 -10.32 -12.71 -0.34
C THR A 536 -9.46 -12.98 0.91
N SER A 537 -9.32 -12.01 1.81
CA SER A 537 -8.55 -12.13 3.07
C SER A 537 -9.43 -12.37 4.30
N ARG A 538 -10.76 -12.44 4.13
CA ARG A 538 -11.78 -12.54 5.20
C ARG A 538 -11.56 -11.52 6.33
N ASP A 539 -11.32 -10.27 5.93
CA ASP A 539 -10.81 -9.21 6.81
C ASP A 539 -11.72 -7.97 6.79
N ALA A 540 -12.59 -7.84 7.77
CA ALA A 540 -13.54 -6.73 7.88
C ALA A 540 -12.85 -5.35 7.96
N LEU A 541 -11.64 -5.28 8.54
CA LEU A 541 -10.87 -4.03 8.59
C LEU A 541 -10.50 -3.52 7.19
N ARG A 542 -10.43 -4.42 6.18
CA ARG A 542 -10.03 -4.09 4.80
C ARG A 542 -11.20 -3.75 3.88
N MET A 543 -12.43 -3.66 4.40
CA MET A 543 -13.59 -3.19 3.63
C MET A 543 -13.43 -1.71 3.26
N PRO A 544 -13.90 -1.24 2.09
CA PRO A 544 -14.09 0.19 1.85
C PRO A 544 -14.95 0.85 2.94
N PHE A 545 -14.85 2.16 3.07
CA PHE A 545 -15.79 2.94 3.88
C PHE A 545 -17.02 3.29 3.02
N TYR A 546 -18.21 2.99 3.52
CA TYR A 546 -19.49 3.25 2.85
C TYR A 546 -20.41 4.22 3.63
N SER A 547 -20.09 4.52 4.89
CA SER A 547 -20.80 5.49 5.74
C SER A 547 -19.80 6.41 6.45
N ALA A 548 -20.21 7.64 6.73
CA ALA A 548 -19.45 8.59 7.55
C ALA A 548 -19.42 8.16 9.04
N ASP A 549 -20.42 7.36 9.44
CA ASP A 549 -20.66 6.87 10.81
C ASP A 549 -20.13 5.43 11.01
N ASP A 550 -19.21 4.99 10.15
CA ASP A 550 -18.57 3.68 10.24
C ASP A 550 -17.75 3.58 11.55
N GLU A 551 -18.04 2.56 12.37
CA GLU A 551 -17.39 2.31 13.66
C GLU A 551 -15.86 2.30 13.57
N ARG A 552 -15.29 1.94 12.42
CA ARG A 552 -13.83 1.91 12.21
C ARG A 552 -13.24 3.32 12.00
N LEU A 553 -14.03 4.29 11.54
CA LEU A 553 -13.66 5.72 11.53
C LEU A 553 -13.74 6.28 12.94
N LEU A 554 -14.83 5.98 13.67
CA LEU A 554 -14.97 6.36 15.08
C LEU A 554 -13.80 5.81 15.91
N TRP A 555 -13.39 4.56 15.68
CA TRP A 555 -12.24 3.94 16.34
C TRP A 555 -10.91 4.66 16.10
N LEU A 556 -10.69 5.17 14.88
CA LEU A 556 -9.50 5.95 14.54
C LEU A 556 -9.50 7.30 15.26
N GLU A 557 -10.67 7.92 15.39
CA GLU A 557 -10.86 9.24 15.99
C GLU A 557 -10.82 9.22 17.52
N THR A 558 -11.38 8.18 18.15
CA THR A 558 -11.48 8.05 19.61
C THR A 558 -10.42 7.11 20.17
N GLU A 559 -10.71 5.80 20.28
CA GLU A 559 -9.85 4.79 20.94
C GLU A 559 -8.38 4.84 20.49
N CYS A 560 -8.14 4.95 19.18
CA CYS A 560 -6.77 4.91 18.65
C CYS A 560 -5.96 6.14 19.07
N LEU A 561 -6.54 7.35 19.05
CA LEU A 561 -5.86 8.57 19.46
C LEU A 561 -5.79 8.68 20.99
N GLN A 562 -6.84 8.27 21.69
CA GLN A 562 -6.87 8.19 23.15
C GLN A 562 -5.77 7.28 23.69
N TYR A 563 -5.51 6.12 23.05
CA TYR A 563 -4.41 5.22 23.42
C TYR A 563 -3.04 5.92 23.37
N PHE A 564 -2.74 6.66 22.30
CA PHE A 564 -1.47 7.38 22.19
C PHE A 564 -1.41 8.63 23.07
N ALA A 565 -2.54 9.30 23.33
CA ALA A 565 -2.63 10.43 24.25
C ALA A 565 -2.35 10.00 25.71
N GLN A 566 -3.06 8.99 26.22
CA GLN A 566 -2.83 8.43 27.56
C GLN A 566 -1.42 7.85 27.73
N TRP A 567 -0.85 7.26 26.67
CA TRP A 567 0.55 6.86 26.69
C TRP A 567 1.47 8.08 26.82
N LYS A 568 1.26 9.15 26.05
CA LYS A 568 2.04 10.39 26.16
C LYS A 568 1.90 11.05 27.54
N GLU A 569 0.70 11.07 28.12
CA GLU A 569 0.42 11.60 29.46
C GLU A 569 1.14 10.79 30.56
N SER A 570 1.18 9.46 30.42
CA SER A 570 1.88 8.57 31.36
C SER A 570 3.40 8.48 31.15
N THR A 571 3.98 9.29 30.25
CA THR A 571 5.40 9.24 29.89
C THR A 571 6.25 10.15 30.79
N LEU A 572 7.13 9.54 31.60
CA LEU A 572 8.08 10.29 32.45
C LEU A 572 9.33 10.73 31.67
N HIS A 573 9.75 9.97 30.67
CA HIS A 573 10.95 10.28 29.88
C HIS A 573 10.70 10.20 28.36
N LYS A 574 11.24 11.14 27.58
CA LYS A 574 11.13 11.21 26.10
C LYS A 574 11.65 9.98 25.31
N LYS A 575 12.25 9.00 25.99
CA LYS A 575 12.68 7.69 25.44
C LYS A 575 11.62 6.60 25.58
N GLU A 576 10.57 6.83 26.37
CA GLU A 576 9.52 5.86 26.70
C GLU A 576 8.28 5.95 25.80
N PHE A 577 8.24 6.98 24.94
CA PHE A 577 7.21 7.25 23.95
C PHE A 577 7.79 7.32 22.52
N LEU A 578 6.93 7.53 21.53
CA LEU A 578 7.31 7.95 20.17
C LEU A 578 8.04 9.31 20.18
N SER A 579 8.72 9.67 19.09
CA SER A 579 9.22 11.04 18.90
C SER A 579 8.07 11.99 18.61
N GLU A 580 8.18 13.26 19.00
CA GLU A 580 7.12 14.26 18.82
C GLU A 580 6.73 14.41 17.35
N GLU A 581 7.70 14.38 16.44
CA GLU A 581 7.47 14.44 14.99
C GLU A 581 6.72 13.22 14.47
N THR A 582 6.90 12.05 15.10
CA THR A 582 6.20 10.81 14.73
C THR A 582 4.79 10.77 15.31
N TYR A 583 4.61 11.26 16.53
CA TYR A 583 3.30 11.35 17.19
C TYR A 583 2.40 12.39 16.53
N GLU A 584 2.91 13.60 16.26
CA GLU A 584 2.14 14.66 15.61
C GLU A 584 1.75 14.26 14.18
N ALA A 585 2.66 13.62 13.44
CA ALA A 585 2.34 13.08 12.12
C ALA A 585 1.29 11.96 12.17
N LEU A 586 1.31 11.08 13.18
CA LEU A 586 0.26 10.08 13.40
C LEU A 586 -1.07 10.76 13.73
N ARG A 587 -1.09 11.73 14.65
CA ARG A 587 -2.30 12.47 15.06
C ARG A 587 -2.97 13.17 13.88
N VAL A 588 -2.21 13.99 13.16
CA VAL A 588 -2.68 14.76 11.99
C VAL A 588 -3.17 13.82 10.89
N THR A 589 -2.40 12.79 10.52
CA THR A 589 -2.77 11.84 9.45
C THR A 589 -4.02 11.03 9.78
N THR A 590 -4.19 10.65 11.05
CA THR A 590 -5.36 9.88 11.50
C THR A 590 -6.63 10.72 11.42
N LEU A 591 -6.61 11.94 12.00
CA LEU A 591 -7.75 12.87 11.93
C LEU A 591 -8.06 13.26 10.47
N SER A 592 -7.03 13.54 9.67
CA SER A 592 -7.17 13.89 8.26
C SER A 592 -7.80 12.75 7.45
N THR A 593 -7.37 11.51 7.68
CA THR A 593 -7.96 10.30 7.06
C THR A 593 -9.44 10.16 7.42
N VAL A 594 -9.83 10.38 8.68
CA VAL A 594 -11.24 10.31 9.12
C VAL A 594 -12.07 11.44 8.50
N LEU A 595 -11.65 12.69 8.65
CA LEU A 595 -12.39 13.86 8.19
C LEU A 595 -12.52 13.90 6.66
N CYS A 596 -11.45 13.59 5.93
CA CYS A 596 -11.46 13.46 4.47
C CYS A 596 -12.40 12.32 4.03
N THR A 597 -12.39 11.18 4.71
CA THR A 597 -13.30 10.06 4.40
C THR A 597 -14.76 10.47 4.58
N ARG A 598 -15.13 11.10 5.71
CA ARG A 598 -16.49 11.59 5.94
C ARG A 598 -16.91 12.63 4.90
N HIS A 599 -16.04 13.59 4.59
CA HIS A 599 -16.31 14.63 3.59
C HIS A 599 -16.54 14.06 2.18
N LEU A 600 -15.72 13.11 1.74
CA LEU A 600 -15.90 12.47 0.41
C LEU A 600 -17.23 11.72 0.33
N LEU A 601 -17.63 11.00 1.38
CA LEU A 601 -18.93 10.33 1.43
C LEU A 601 -20.10 11.33 1.42
N GLN A 602 -19.97 12.47 2.13
CA GLN A 602 -20.92 13.58 2.09
C GLN A 602 -21.01 14.24 0.70
N LEU A 603 -19.92 14.26 -0.08
CA LEU A 603 -19.91 14.65 -1.51
C LEU A 603 -20.52 13.59 -2.46
N GLY A 604 -21.17 12.55 -1.92
CA GLY A 604 -21.83 11.50 -2.70
C GLY A 604 -20.88 10.46 -3.29
N PHE A 605 -19.69 10.26 -2.70
CA PHE A 605 -18.88 9.09 -3.04
C PHE A 605 -19.58 7.82 -2.53
N TYR A 606 -19.78 6.83 -3.41
CA TYR A 606 -20.38 5.55 -3.00
C TYR A 606 -19.48 4.73 -2.05
N PHE A 607 -18.16 4.92 -2.12
CA PHE A 607 -17.21 4.43 -1.12
C PHE A 607 -15.90 5.23 -1.14
N VAL A 608 -15.10 5.09 -0.08
CA VAL A 608 -13.74 5.62 0.02
C VAL A 608 -12.71 4.50 0.20
N LEU A 609 -11.56 4.66 -0.47
CA LEU A 609 -10.37 3.81 -0.36
C LEU A 609 -9.22 4.65 0.22
N THR A 610 -9.01 4.57 1.55
CA THR A 610 -7.96 5.31 2.26
C THR A 610 -6.55 5.02 1.75
N GLY A 611 -6.33 3.87 1.11
CA GLY A 611 -5.08 3.55 0.46
C GLY A 611 -4.72 4.42 -0.77
N LYS A 612 -5.56 5.41 -1.11
CA LYS A 612 -5.25 6.53 -2.05
C LYS A 612 -4.72 7.79 -1.35
N PHE A 613 -4.52 7.75 -0.02
CA PHE A 613 -3.99 8.84 0.80
C PHE A 613 -2.48 8.72 1.10
N SER A 614 -1.76 7.78 0.45
CA SER A 614 -0.31 7.58 0.61
C SER A 614 0.54 8.27 -0.47
N SER A 615 1.85 8.35 -0.23
CA SER A 615 2.84 8.81 -1.22
C SER A 615 3.25 7.74 -2.24
N ASP A 616 2.72 6.51 -2.12
CA ASP A 616 3.09 5.33 -2.92
C ASP A 616 3.08 5.57 -4.45
N GLU A 617 2.21 6.45 -4.95
CA GLU A 617 2.12 6.76 -6.39
C GLU A 617 3.30 7.60 -6.89
N VAL A 618 3.90 8.45 -6.05
CA VAL A 618 5.14 9.17 -6.37
C VAL A 618 6.35 8.25 -6.20
N GLU A 619 6.38 7.39 -5.16
CA GLU A 619 7.38 6.30 -5.07
C GLU A 619 7.36 5.43 -6.35
N SER A 620 6.16 5.10 -6.88
CA SER A 620 6.01 4.34 -8.12
C SER A 620 6.45 5.11 -9.36
N LEU A 621 6.28 6.44 -9.42
CA LEU A 621 6.79 7.28 -10.50
C LEU A 621 8.34 7.27 -10.49
N PHE A 622 8.96 7.44 -9.31
CA PHE A 622 10.41 7.38 -9.17
C PHE A 622 10.97 5.99 -9.52
N SER A 623 10.26 4.91 -9.20
CA SER A 623 10.65 3.57 -9.64
C SER A 623 10.63 3.44 -11.18
N ALA A 624 9.60 3.97 -11.85
CA ALA A 624 9.53 3.97 -13.32
C ALA A 624 10.66 4.82 -13.95
N ILE A 625 10.99 5.97 -13.36
CA ILE A 625 12.09 6.84 -13.81
C ILE A 625 13.44 6.11 -13.72
N ARG A 626 13.71 5.37 -12.63
CA ARG A 626 14.94 4.57 -12.49
C ARG A 626 14.98 3.41 -13.50
N GLN A 627 13.87 2.68 -13.66
CA GLN A 627 13.76 1.56 -14.61
C GLN A 627 14.00 2.00 -16.07
N LEU A 628 13.36 3.10 -16.52
CA LEU A 628 13.53 3.66 -17.88
C LEU A 628 14.97 4.15 -18.17
N ASN A 629 15.81 4.23 -17.14
CA ASN A 629 17.23 4.58 -17.21
C ASN A 629 18.14 3.38 -16.85
N GLY A 630 17.65 2.15 -17.06
CA GLY A 630 18.42 0.92 -16.84
C GLY A 630 18.51 0.47 -15.38
N SER A 631 17.48 0.78 -14.58
CA SER A 631 17.45 0.58 -13.12
C SER A 631 18.59 1.30 -12.40
N ASN A 632 18.97 2.49 -12.89
CA ASN A 632 20.02 3.30 -12.30
C ASN A 632 19.49 4.15 -11.13
N ASP A 633 19.83 3.78 -9.90
CA ASP A 633 19.50 4.56 -8.69
C ASP A 633 20.07 5.98 -8.73
N LEU A 634 21.28 6.16 -9.27
CA LEU A 634 21.96 7.45 -9.45
C LEU A 634 21.64 8.05 -10.84
N THR A 635 20.35 8.16 -11.13
CA THR A 635 19.83 8.86 -12.31
C THR A 635 20.19 10.34 -12.23
N HIS A 636 20.68 10.93 -13.32
CA HIS A 636 21.02 12.35 -13.43
C HIS A 636 19.87 13.16 -14.06
N ALA A 637 19.84 14.48 -13.86
CA ALA A 637 18.72 15.35 -14.26
C ALA A 637 18.21 15.14 -15.70
N TYR A 638 19.10 15.08 -16.70
CA TYR A 638 18.72 14.87 -18.10
C TYR A 638 18.03 13.50 -18.35
N ALA A 639 18.55 12.42 -17.75
CA ALA A 639 17.95 11.09 -17.83
C ALA A 639 16.59 11.02 -17.11
N ALA A 640 16.44 11.69 -15.97
CA ALA A 640 15.14 11.81 -15.30
C ALA A 640 14.13 12.59 -16.16
N LEU A 641 14.54 13.72 -16.75
CA LEU A 641 13.73 14.51 -17.68
C LEU A 641 13.33 13.70 -18.93
N SER A 642 14.24 12.89 -19.48
CA SER A 642 13.94 12.00 -20.60
C SER A 642 12.93 10.91 -20.22
N ALA A 643 13.07 10.30 -19.05
CA ALA A 643 12.10 9.32 -18.54
C ALA A 643 10.72 9.95 -18.30
N LEU A 644 10.65 11.12 -17.65
CA LEU A 644 9.41 11.89 -17.47
C LEU A 644 8.74 12.23 -18.81
N GLN A 645 9.51 12.67 -19.81
CA GLN A 645 8.97 12.94 -21.15
C GLN A 645 8.44 11.66 -21.83
N LYS A 646 9.12 10.52 -21.72
CA LYS A 646 8.62 9.23 -22.22
C LYS A 646 7.32 8.82 -21.52
N ILE A 647 7.26 8.93 -20.20
CA ILE A 647 6.06 8.62 -19.40
C ILE A 647 4.88 9.48 -19.85
N LEU A 648 5.06 10.80 -19.93
CA LEU A 648 4.01 11.74 -20.33
C LEU A 648 3.56 11.59 -21.79
N THR A 649 4.41 11.05 -22.67
CA THR A 649 4.08 10.85 -24.10
C THR A 649 3.45 9.48 -24.38
N THR A 650 3.73 8.47 -23.55
CA THR A 650 3.28 7.08 -23.78
C THR A 650 2.21 6.59 -22.81
N GLY A 651 2.03 7.26 -21.66
CA GLY A 651 1.19 6.79 -20.55
C GLY A 651 1.79 5.62 -19.76
N ILE A 652 2.97 5.12 -20.13
CA ILE A 652 3.55 3.89 -19.57
C ILE A 652 4.32 4.22 -18.28
N ILE A 653 3.77 3.81 -17.13
CA ILE A 653 4.46 3.82 -15.82
C ILE A 653 4.63 2.38 -15.34
N HIS A 654 5.83 1.82 -15.55
CA HIS A 654 6.18 0.49 -15.04
C HIS A 654 6.45 0.54 -13.52
N SER A 655 5.59 -0.08 -12.73
CA SER A 655 5.89 -0.37 -11.32
C SER A 655 6.84 -1.57 -11.24
N SER A 656 7.90 -1.47 -10.44
CA SER A 656 8.86 -2.57 -10.22
C SER A 656 8.22 -3.74 -9.46
N GLU A 657 8.63 -4.98 -9.74
CA GLU A 657 8.17 -6.18 -9.02
C GLU A 657 8.43 -6.14 -7.50
N SER A 658 9.36 -5.29 -7.06
CA SER A 658 9.74 -5.03 -5.67
C SER A 658 9.02 -3.82 -5.03
N GLY A 659 8.13 -3.13 -5.77
CA GLY A 659 7.47 -1.90 -5.33
C GLY A 659 6.30 -2.12 -4.35
N ASN A 660 5.90 -1.04 -3.66
CA ASN A 660 4.78 -1.04 -2.71
C ASN A 660 3.38 -0.99 -3.40
N VAL A 661 3.36 -0.74 -4.72
CA VAL A 661 2.14 -0.64 -5.55
C VAL A 661 2.04 -1.85 -6.50
N GLY A 662 0.87 -2.49 -6.54
CA GLY A 662 0.56 -3.54 -7.49
C GLY A 662 0.26 -2.97 -8.88
N GLY A 663 1.28 -2.89 -9.74
CA GLY A 663 1.11 -2.41 -11.12
C GLY A 663 0.45 -3.44 -12.04
N VAL A 664 -0.29 -2.95 -13.04
CA VAL A 664 -0.70 -3.77 -14.20
C VAL A 664 0.53 -3.98 -15.09
N VAL A 665 1.20 -5.11 -14.92
CA VAL A 665 2.36 -5.49 -15.74
C VAL A 665 1.88 -5.99 -17.10
N ALA A 666 2.05 -5.16 -18.13
CA ALA A 666 2.28 -5.68 -19.47
C ALA A 666 3.70 -6.28 -19.48
N PRO A 667 3.88 -7.60 -19.75
CA PRO A 667 5.21 -8.19 -19.72
C PRO A 667 6.09 -7.59 -20.83
N LEU A 668 7.25 -7.06 -20.46
CA LEU A 668 8.39 -7.09 -21.37
C LEU A 668 8.72 -8.57 -21.62
N GLY A 669 8.98 -8.92 -22.88
CA GLY A 669 9.04 -10.32 -23.34
C GLY A 669 10.00 -11.18 -22.52
N GLU A 670 9.65 -12.46 -22.39
CA GLU A 670 10.43 -13.44 -21.63
C GLU A 670 11.90 -13.41 -22.06
N VAL A 671 12.79 -12.96 -21.16
CA VAL A 671 14.23 -13.06 -21.37
C VAL A 671 14.56 -14.54 -21.51
N PRO A 672 15.17 -15.00 -22.62
CA PRO A 672 15.48 -16.41 -22.81
C PRO A 672 16.29 -16.94 -21.62
N ALA A 673 15.75 -17.96 -20.95
CA ALA A 673 16.42 -18.56 -19.81
C ALA A 673 17.80 -19.07 -20.24
N LEU A 674 18.86 -18.54 -19.64
CA LEU A 674 20.23 -18.95 -19.94
C LEU A 674 20.34 -20.48 -19.80
N PRO A 675 21.01 -21.17 -20.75
CA PRO A 675 21.12 -22.62 -20.72
C PRO A 675 21.65 -23.11 -19.36
N VAL A 676 20.88 -23.99 -18.72
CA VAL A 676 21.31 -24.60 -17.45
C VAL A 676 22.35 -25.67 -17.79
N GLU A 677 23.62 -25.32 -17.63
CA GLU A 677 24.77 -26.22 -17.77
C GLU A 677 24.49 -27.58 -17.08
N PRO A 678 24.68 -28.72 -17.78
CA PRO A 678 24.37 -30.03 -17.25
C PRO A 678 25.33 -30.40 -16.11
N VAL A 679 24.86 -30.21 -14.87
CA VAL A 679 25.61 -30.53 -13.64
C VAL A 679 26.05 -32.00 -13.66
N LYS A 680 27.35 -32.22 -13.87
CA LYS A 680 27.98 -33.55 -13.89
C LYS A 680 27.67 -34.28 -12.58
N GLN A 681 27.10 -35.48 -12.68
CA GLN A 681 26.64 -36.24 -11.52
C GLN A 681 27.84 -36.88 -10.79
N ALA A 682 28.27 -36.26 -9.69
CA ALA A 682 29.24 -36.87 -8.78
C ALA A 682 28.59 -38.07 -8.04
N ALA A 683 28.92 -39.28 -8.47
CA ALA A 683 28.31 -40.52 -8.00
C ALA A 683 28.88 -41.02 -6.65
N THR A 684 28.84 -40.18 -5.61
CA THR A 684 29.26 -40.53 -4.24
C THR A 684 28.25 -40.01 -3.21
N GLY A 685 27.14 -40.74 -3.03
CA GLY A 685 26.10 -40.38 -2.08
C GLY A 685 25.39 -41.59 -1.47
N THR A 686 25.27 -41.61 -0.15
CA THR A 686 24.50 -42.61 0.61
C THR A 686 23.08 -42.71 0.09
N ASP A 687 22.60 -43.92 -0.20
CA ASP A 687 21.25 -44.12 -0.73
C ASP A 687 20.17 -43.54 0.19
N ILE A 688 19.37 -42.62 -0.37
CA ILE A 688 18.22 -41.97 0.29
C ILE A 688 17.25 -43.01 0.83
N ARG A 689 17.08 -44.15 0.15
CA ARG A 689 16.21 -45.26 0.59
C ARG A 689 16.70 -45.88 1.90
N LYS A 690 18.01 -46.06 2.08
CA LYS A 690 18.61 -46.58 3.32
C LYS A 690 18.41 -45.62 4.50
N LEU A 691 18.49 -44.31 4.26
CA LEU A 691 18.27 -43.29 5.29
C LEU A 691 16.78 -43.12 5.68
N LEU A 692 15.85 -43.41 4.77
CA LEU A 692 14.41 -43.33 5.01
C LEU A 692 13.81 -44.62 5.60
N LEU A 693 14.47 -45.77 5.44
CA LEU A 693 13.95 -47.09 5.84
C LEU A 693 13.35 -47.15 7.27
N PRO A 694 13.96 -46.55 8.32
CA PRO A 694 13.38 -46.53 9.67
C PRO A 694 12.08 -45.72 9.78
N HIS A 695 11.89 -44.71 8.93
CA HIS A 695 10.68 -43.88 8.91
C HIS A 695 9.56 -44.48 8.06
N LEU A 696 9.88 -45.25 7.00
CA LEU A 696 8.88 -45.86 6.12
C LEU A 696 7.91 -46.75 6.90
N ALA A 697 8.43 -47.63 7.78
CA ALA A 697 7.60 -48.52 8.60
C ALA A 697 6.62 -47.77 9.54
N THR A 698 6.96 -46.55 9.97
CA THR A 698 6.07 -45.70 10.77
C THR A 698 5.00 -45.02 9.91
N LEU A 699 5.36 -44.63 8.68
CA LEU A 699 4.45 -44.02 7.70
C LEU A 699 3.43 -45.02 7.11
N GLU A 700 3.69 -46.33 7.18
CA GLU A 700 2.76 -47.39 6.76
C GLU A 700 1.64 -47.66 7.77
N ARG A 701 1.79 -47.23 9.03
CA ARG A 701 0.83 -47.48 10.12
C ARG A 701 -0.23 -46.38 10.20
N TYR A 702 -1.28 -46.61 10.99
CA TYR A 702 -2.15 -45.53 11.43
C TYR A 702 -1.40 -44.70 12.50
N PRO A 703 -1.33 -43.36 12.40
CA PRO A 703 -0.56 -42.55 13.34
C PRO A 703 -1.29 -42.37 14.68
N CYS A 704 -0.53 -42.35 15.77
CA CYS A 704 -1.04 -41.87 17.05
C CYS A 704 -1.14 -40.33 17.06
N PRO A 705 -2.01 -39.75 17.91
CA PRO A 705 -1.97 -38.33 18.23
C PRO A 705 -0.57 -37.92 18.73
N PRO A 706 0.03 -36.82 18.24
CA PRO A 706 1.34 -36.38 18.67
C PRO A 706 1.29 -35.78 20.08
N GLN A 707 2.37 -35.95 20.86
CA GLN A 707 2.49 -35.30 22.16
C GLN A 707 2.37 -33.77 22.03
N GLN A 708 1.73 -33.15 23.02
CA GLN A 708 1.49 -31.71 23.04
C GLN A 708 2.82 -30.96 23.16
N SER A 709 3.16 -30.17 22.14
CA SER A 709 4.40 -29.40 22.08
C SER A 709 4.27 -28.21 21.12
N LEU A 710 5.23 -27.29 21.19
CA LEU A 710 5.31 -26.18 20.23
C LEU A 710 5.45 -26.65 18.77
N ARG A 711 6.14 -27.79 18.58
CA ARG A 711 6.32 -28.42 17.26
C ARG A 711 5.04 -29.06 16.75
N SER A 712 4.29 -29.80 17.56
CA SER A 712 3.00 -30.37 17.12
C SER A 712 1.95 -29.29 16.86
N SER A 713 1.97 -28.19 17.63
CA SER A 713 1.11 -27.01 17.35
C SER A 713 1.49 -26.32 16.02
N THR A 714 2.79 -26.19 15.73
CA THR A 714 3.29 -25.69 14.43
C THR A 714 2.89 -26.62 13.28
N LEU A 715 3.01 -27.94 13.47
CA LEU A 715 2.65 -28.95 12.47
C LEU A 715 1.14 -29.08 12.27
N ALA A 716 0.31 -28.75 13.27
CA ALA A 716 -1.14 -28.66 13.10
C ALA A 716 -1.53 -27.56 12.10
N LEU A 717 -0.86 -26.40 12.15
CA LEU A 717 -1.03 -25.34 11.15
C LEU A 717 -0.59 -25.78 9.73
N ILE A 718 0.40 -26.68 9.62
CA ILE A 718 0.77 -27.30 8.34
C ILE A 718 -0.26 -28.34 7.90
N ALA A 719 -0.76 -29.18 8.81
CA ALA A 719 -1.77 -30.18 8.53
C ALA A 719 -3.10 -29.55 8.09
N GLY A 720 -3.54 -28.46 8.74
CA GLY A 720 -4.71 -27.68 8.31
C GLY A 720 -4.56 -27.07 6.91
N PHE A 721 -3.37 -26.55 6.58
CA PHE A 721 -3.03 -26.14 5.21
C PHE A 721 -3.08 -27.31 4.21
N LEU A 722 -2.70 -28.53 4.63
CA LEU A 722 -2.81 -29.73 3.77
C LEU A 722 -4.26 -30.17 3.59
N VAL A 723 -5.11 -30.11 4.63
CA VAL A 723 -6.58 -30.33 4.50
C VAL A 723 -7.17 -29.35 3.49
N ARG A 724 -6.85 -28.05 3.61
CA ARG A 724 -7.27 -27.03 2.63
C ARG A 724 -6.77 -27.36 1.22
N ALA A 725 -5.51 -27.76 1.08
CA ALA A 725 -4.94 -28.14 -0.21
C ALA A 725 -5.57 -29.41 -0.82
N ILE A 726 -6.15 -30.31 -0.01
CA ILE A 726 -6.94 -31.45 -0.49
C ILE A 726 -8.29 -30.95 -1.01
N GLN A 727 -9.03 -30.17 -0.21
CA GLN A 727 -10.30 -29.53 -0.60
C GLN A 727 -10.18 -28.77 -1.93
N ASP A 728 -9.09 -28.03 -2.13
CA ASP A 728 -8.84 -27.25 -3.35
C ASP A 728 -8.38 -28.08 -4.57
N ASN A 729 -8.23 -29.41 -4.48
CA ASN A 729 -7.63 -30.25 -5.54
C ASN A 729 -8.31 -31.62 -5.73
N ILE A 730 -9.22 -32.03 -4.83
CA ILE A 730 -9.86 -33.35 -4.81
C ILE A 730 -11.33 -33.19 -4.44
N GLU A 731 -12.21 -33.46 -5.41
CA GLU A 731 -13.67 -33.38 -5.28
C GLU A 731 -14.21 -34.69 -4.67
N CYS A 732 -13.92 -34.92 -3.38
CA CYS A 732 -14.35 -36.10 -2.63
C CYS A 732 -14.34 -35.82 -1.12
N GLU A 733 -15.51 -35.81 -0.48
CA GLU A 733 -15.65 -35.57 0.96
C GLU A 733 -15.22 -36.80 1.78
N GLY A 734 -15.35 -38.01 1.21
CA GLY A 734 -14.88 -39.27 1.78
C GLY A 734 -13.36 -39.32 2.05
N CYS A 735 -12.57 -38.44 1.43
CA CYS A 735 -11.15 -38.24 1.75
C CYS A 735 -10.94 -37.43 3.04
N LEU A 736 -11.87 -36.53 3.38
CA LEU A 736 -11.70 -35.56 4.47
C LEU A 736 -12.09 -36.15 5.83
N VAL A 737 -12.97 -37.16 5.88
CA VAL A 737 -13.48 -37.82 7.09
C VAL A 737 -12.39 -38.21 8.12
N LYS A 738 -11.21 -38.63 7.66
CA LYS A 738 -10.08 -39.02 8.54
C LYS A 738 -9.07 -37.88 8.78
N LEU A 739 -9.10 -36.82 7.99
CA LEU A 739 -8.04 -35.81 7.88
C LEU A 739 -8.47 -34.45 8.46
N GLN A 740 -9.76 -34.12 8.37
CA GLN A 740 -10.37 -32.89 8.85
C GLN A 740 -11.11 -33.11 10.17
N ALA A 741 -11.06 -32.12 11.05
CA ALA A 741 -11.84 -32.04 12.29
C ALA A 741 -12.70 -30.76 12.30
N PRO A 742 -13.70 -30.65 13.19
CA PRO A 742 -14.35 -29.39 13.51
C PRO A 742 -13.37 -28.34 14.06
N SER A 743 -13.75 -27.07 13.94
CA SER A 743 -13.03 -25.95 14.56
C SER A 743 -12.93 -26.13 16.08
N SER A 744 -11.71 -26.07 16.61
CA SER A 744 -11.45 -26.36 18.03
C SER A 744 -10.28 -25.55 18.58
N SER A 745 -10.40 -25.12 19.84
CA SER A 745 -9.40 -24.36 20.60
C SER A 745 -8.46 -25.24 21.46
N SER A 746 -8.32 -26.53 21.11
CA SER A 746 -7.40 -27.44 21.81
C SER A 746 -5.97 -26.87 21.81
N PRO A 747 -5.09 -27.18 22.79
CA PRO A 747 -3.73 -26.62 22.82
C PRO A 747 -2.90 -26.88 21.55
N THR A 748 -3.21 -27.94 20.79
CA THR A 748 -2.56 -28.27 19.51
C THR A 748 -3.12 -27.44 18.33
N THR A 749 -4.39 -27.02 18.40
CA THR A 749 -5.09 -26.27 17.34
C THR A 749 -5.32 -24.78 17.69
N ALA A 750 -5.02 -24.34 18.90
CA ALA A 750 -5.19 -22.96 19.35
C ALA A 750 -4.40 -21.95 18.51
N LEU A 751 -3.24 -22.34 17.98
CA LEU A 751 -2.49 -21.54 16.99
C LEU A 751 -3.27 -21.33 15.67
N ILE A 752 -4.08 -22.30 15.24
CA ILE A 752 -4.98 -22.14 14.10
C ILE A 752 -6.11 -21.18 14.49
N ALA A 753 -6.75 -21.41 15.63
CA ALA A 753 -7.86 -20.60 16.12
C ALA A 753 -7.50 -19.12 16.35
N GLY A 754 -6.28 -18.81 16.80
CA GLY A 754 -5.81 -17.44 16.93
C GLY A 754 -5.56 -16.72 15.61
N ILE A 755 -5.38 -17.44 14.49
CA ILE A 755 -5.10 -16.89 13.16
C ILE A 755 -6.34 -16.95 12.25
N ASP A 756 -7.29 -17.83 12.55
CA ASP A 756 -8.44 -18.08 11.68
C ASP A 756 -9.45 -16.91 11.64
N ARG A 757 -10.09 -16.80 10.48
CA ARG A 757 -11.16 -15.85 10.15
C ARG A 757 -12.35 -16.60 9.53
N GLY A 758 -12.60 -17.83 9.99
CA GLY A 758 -13.58 -18.78 9.43
C GLY A 758 -13.20 -19.34 8.06
N GLY A 759 -11.90 -19.50 7.78
CA GLY A 759 -11.38 -19.92 6.46
C GLY A 759 -10.24 -20.95 6.49
N LEU A 760 -9.66 -21.23 7.66
CA LEU A 760 -8.65 -22.26 7.86
C LEU A 760 -9.30 -23.61 8.18
N SER A 761 -8.82 -24.67 7.55
CA SER A 761 -9.29 -26.04 7.79
C SER A 761 -8.56 -26.63 9.01
N TYR A 762 -9.29 -27.28 9.92
CA TYR A 762 -8.73 -27.90 11.12
C TYR A 762 -8.40 -29.38 10.88
N PRO A 763 -7.22 -29.87 11.28
CA PRO A 763 -6.82 -31.27 11.08
C PRO A 763 -7.27 -32.20 12.22
N THR A 764 -7.44 -33.49 11.94
CA THR A 764 -7.53 -34.51 13.01
C THR A 764 -6.16 -34.69 13.69
N LEU A 765 -6.15 -35.02 14.99
CA LEU A 765 -4.89 -35.23 15.72
C LEU A 765 -4.02 -36.37 15.13
N PRO A 766 -4.58 -37.52 14.68
CA PRO A 766 -3.82 -38.50 13.90
C PRO A 766 -3.19 -37.93 12.63
N PHE A 767 -3.85 -37.03 11.89
CA PHE A 767 -3.24 -36.40 10.72
C PHE A 767 -2.10 -35.43 11.10
N VAL A 768 -2.16 -34.76 12.26
CA VAL A 768 -0.99 -34.02 12.78
C VAL A 768 0.16 -34.97 13.13
N GLY A 769 -0.14 -36.15 13.69
CA GLY A 769 0.85 -37.22 13.94
C GLY A 769 1.50 -37.74 12.65
N PHE A 770 0.71 -37.93 11.60
CA PHE A 770 1.21 -38.25 10.26
C PHE A 770 2.19 -37.18 9.75
N VAL A 771 1.78 -35.91 9.79
CA VAL A 771 2.59 -34.78 9.30
C VAL A 771 3.89 -34.65 10.12
N HIS A 772 3.88 -35.02 11.40
CA HIS A 772 5.08 -35.12 12.23
C HIS A 772 6.06 -36.20 11.73
N HIS A 773 5.60 -37.42 11.47
CA HIS A 773 6.46 -38.48 10.93
C HIS A 773 6.95 -38.18 9.51
N LEU A 774 6.14 -37.53 8.68
CA LEU A 774 6.54 -37.09 7.35
C LEU A 774 7.63 -36.00 7.40
N GLU A 775 7.55 -35.08 8.38
CA GLU A 775 8.57 -34.06 8.62
C GLU A 775 9.86 -34.66 9.18
N GLN A 776 9.81 -35.60 10.11
CA GLN A 776 10.98 -36.37 10.56
C GLN A 776 11.69 -37.03 9.37
N ALA A 777 10.94 -37.72 8.51
CA ALA A 777 11.46 -38.41 7.32
C ALA A 777 12.11 -37.42 6.33
N ALA A 778 11.44 -36.31 6.03
CA ALA A 778 11.97 -35.27 5.14
C ALA A 778 13.24 -34.60 5.72
N SER A 779 13.24 -34.28 7.02
CA SER A 779 14.38 -33.72 7.75
C SER A 779 15.59 -34.65 7.78
N ARG A 780 15.39 -35.97 7.86
CA ARG A 780 16.48 -36.97 7.83
C ARG A 780 17.31 -36.94 6.53
N VAL A 781 16.71 -36.57 5.39
CA VAL A 781 17.37 -36.53 4.08
C VAL A 781 17.50 -35.13 3.47
N ALA A 782 17.05 -34.09 4.18
CA ALA A 782 16.97 -32.71 3.68
C ALA A 782 18.30 -32.16 3.14
N SER A 783 19.43 -32.49 3.79
CA SER A 783 20.78 -32.08 3.40
C SER A 783 21.26 -32.69 2.07
N MET A 784 20.67 -33.81 1.65
CA MET A 784 20.91 -34.47 0.36
C MET A 784 19.93 -33.96 -0.69
N LEU A 785 18.66 -33.81 -0.33
CA LEU A 785 17.62 -33.30 -1.24
C LEU A 785 17.97 -31.90 -1.77
N VAL A 786 18.30 -30.93 -0.90
CA VAL A 786 18.56 -29.55 -1.33
C VAL A 786 19.81 -29.41 -2.23
N LYS A 787 20.72 -30.39 -2.22
CA LYS A 787 21.90 -30.43 -3.11
C LYS A 787 21.66 -31.17 -4.43
N GLY A 788 20.65 -32.03 -4.50
CA GLY A 788 20.44 -32.94 -5.63
C GLY A 788 19.39 -32.44 -6.63
N PRO A 789 19.51 -32.77 -7.92
CA PRO A 789 18.47 -32.44 -8.90
C PRO A 789 17.16 -33.19 -8.60
N GLN A 790 16.03 -32.53 -8.86
CA GLN A 790 14.65 -33.04 -8.72
C GLN A 790 14.28 -33.59 -7.31
N PRO A 791 14.51 -32.83 -6.21
CA PRO A 791 14.37 -33.32 -4.84
C PRO A 791 12.97 -33.82 -4.49
N LEU A 792 11.91 -33.10 -4.91
CA LEU A 792 10.52 -33.47 -4.64
C LEU A 792 10.18 -34.83 -5.25
N LYS A 793 10.58 -35.08 -6.51
CA LYS A 793 10.38 -36.36 -7.20
C LYS A 793 11.14 -37.49 -6.51
N LYS A 794 12.42 -37.28 -6.15
CA LYS A 794 13.25 -38.28 -5.47
C LYS A 794 12.67 -38.70 -4.10
N PHE A 795 12.23 -37.74 -3.28
CA PHE A 795 11.57 -38.05 -2.01
C PHE A 795 10.24 -38.78 -2.23
N SER A 796 9.40 -38.26 -3.12
CA SER A 796 8.07 -38.84 -3.39
C SER A 796 8.17 -40.27 -3.92
N ALA A 797 9.13 -40.57 -4.81
CA ALA A 797 9.31 -41.93 -5.36
C ALA A 797 9.66 -42.98 -4.29
N VAL A 798 10.37 -42.61 -3.22
CA VAL A 798 10.71 -43.53 -2.12
C VAL A 798 9.57 -43.65 -1.11
N VAL A 799 8.83 -42.57 -0.84
CA VAL A 799 7.84 -42.50 0.24
C VAL A 799 6.42 -42.89 -0.20
N LEU A 800 6.03 -42.59 -1.45
CA LEU A 800 4.69 -42.88 -1.99
C LEU A 800 4.25 -44.36 -1.81
N PRO A 801 5.07 -45.39 -2.08
CA PRO A 801 4.63 -46.78 -1.93
C PRO A 801 4.24 -47.16 -0.50
N SER A 802 4.92 -46.59 0.50
CA SER A 802 4.58 -46.80 1.92
C SER A 802 3.30 -46.05 2.30
N LEU A 803 3.11 -44.82 1.81
CA LEU A 803 1.89 -44.05 2.07
C LEU A 803 0.64 -44.67 1.44
N LEU A 804 0.76 -45.37 0.31
CA LEU A 804 -0.35 -46.12 -0.30
C LEU A 804 -0.84 -47.29 0.57
N LYS A 805 -0.01 -47.83 1.47
CA LYS A 805 -0.42 -48.86 2.44
C LYS A 805 -1.13 -48.27 3.68
N SER A 806 -0.90 -47.00 4.02
CA SER A 806 -1.42 -46.45 5.27
C SER A 806 -2.95 -46.36 5.27
N PRO A 807 -3.64 -46.87 6.32
CA PRO A 807 -5.10 -46.85 6.40
C PRO A 807 -5.69 -45.45 6.70
N LEU A 808 -4.83 -44.47 7.02
CA LEU A 808 -5.22 -43.07 7.16
C LEU A 808 -5.77 -42.48 5.85
N PHE A 809 -5.28 -42.97 4.70
CA PHE A 809 -5.64 -42.48 3.37
C PHE A 809 -6.65 -43.38 2.64
N ASP A 810 -7.26 -44.36 3.32
CA ASP A 810 -8.40 -45.08 2.74
C ASP A 810 -9.65 -44.19 2.81
N CYS A 811 -10.10 -43.76 1.63
CA CYS A 811 -11.30 -42.98 1.43
C CYS A 811 -12.57 -43.81 1.70
N ALA A 812 -13.61 -43.17 2.24
CA ALA A 812 -14.90 -43.81 2.50
C ALA A 812 -15.71 -44.07 1.21
N GLU A 813 -15.55 -43.21 0.19
CA GLU A 813 -16.36 -43.19 -1.04
C GLU A 813 -15.68 -43.93 -2.20
N ASP A 814 -14.43 -43.60 -2.53
CA ASP A 814 -13.68 -44.15 -3.65
C ASP A 814 -12.45 -44.93 -3.17
N LYS A 815 -12.56 -46.26 -3.22
CA LYS A 815 -11.51 -47.19 -2.77
C LYS A 815 -10.45 -47.48 -3.85
N SER A 816 -10.46 -46.78 -4.98
CA SER A 816 -9.56 -47.06 -6.10
C SER A 816 -8.11 -46.61 -5.83
N VAL A 817 -7.15 -47.43 -6.27
CA VAL A 817 -5.72 -47.13 -6.12
C VAL A 817 -5.32 -45.82 -6.81
N PRO A 818 -5.84 -45.45 -8.01
CA PRO A 818 -5.59 -44.13 -8.60
C PRO A 818 -6.08 -42.96 -7.73
N HIS A 819 -7.24 -43.08 -7.08
CA HIS A 819 -7.76 -42.06 -6.17
C HIS A 819 -6.87 -41.87 -4.95
N LYS A 820 -6.51 -42.96 -4.25
CA LYS A 820 -5.57 -42.92 -3.12
C LYS A 820 -4.20 -42.37 -3.53
N THR A 821 -3.74 -42.70 -4.74
CA THR A 821 -2.50 -42.15 -5.32
C THR A 821 -2.60 -40.65 -5.57
N LYS A 822 -3.73 -40.13 -6.07
CA LYS A 822 -3.97 -38.69 -6.24
C LYS A 822 -3.95 -37.97 -4.89
N LEU A 823 -4.65 -38.49 -3.87
CA LEU A 823 -4.67 -37.95 -2.51
C LEU A 823 -3.26 -37.81 -1.92
N VAL A 824 -2.52 -38.91 -1.88
CA VAL A 824 -1.15 -38.92 -1.33
C VAL A 824 -0.20 -38.03 -2.15
N SER A 825 -0.34 -37.97 -3.47
CA SER A 825 0.49 -37.12 -4.33
C SER A 825 0.26 -35.63 -4.08
N VAL A 826 -0.99 -35.19 -3.87
CA VAL A 826 -1.30 -33.81 -3.49
C VAL A 826 -0.67 -33.48 -2.14
N ILE A 827 -0.81 -34.35 -1.13
CA ILE A 827 -0.21 -34.16 0.19
C ILE A 827 1.31 -34.01 0.09
N LEU A 828 2.00 -34.97 -0.56
CA LEU A 828 3.45 -34.92 -0.76
C LEU A 828 3.92 -33.66 -1.50
N GLN A 829 3.22 -33.26 -2.58
CA GLN A 829 3.59 -32.08 -3.35
C GLN A 829 3.43 -30.78 -2.56
N LYS A 830 2.30 -30.63 -1.86
CA LYS A 830 1.95 -29.40 -1.10
C LYS A 830 2.76 -29.31 0.20
N PHE A 831 3.19 -30.44 0.78
CA PHE A 831 4.09 -30.50 1.93
C PHE A 831 5.56 -30.22 1.55
N MET A 832 6.10 -30.92 0.52
CA MET A 832 7.53 -30.85 0.21
C MET A 832 7.97 -29.51 -0.38
N ARG A 833 7.08 -28.78 -1.08
CA ARG A 833 7.40 -27.43 -1.62
C ARG A 833 7.81 -26.43 -0.52
N PRO A 834 6.96 -26.11 0.48
CA PRO A 834 7.35 -25.19 1.57
C PRO A 834 8.45 -25.78 2.45
N PHE A 835 8.48 -27.10 2.69
CA PHE A 835 9.57 -27.74 3.42
C PHE A 835 10.93 -27.44 2.78
N LEU A 836 11.12 -27.81 1.50
CA LEU A 836 12.37 -27.63 0.77
C LEU A 836 12.76 -26.15 0.66
N SER A 837 11.79 -25.27 0.42
CA SER A 837 12.03 -23.82 0.37
C SER A 837 12.55 -23.28 1.71
N ASN A 838 11.98 -23.73 2.83
CA ASN A 838 12.42 -23.29 4.16
C ASN A 838 13.79 -23.87 4.52
N THR A 839 14.07 -25.14 4.21
CA THR A 839 15.40 -25.75 4.37
C THR A 839 16.45 -25.00 3.56
N ALA A 840 16.17 -24.71 2.28
CA ALA A 840 17.09 -23.98 1.41
C ALA A 840 17.34 -22.55 1.90
N ASN A 841 16.31 -21.86 2.38
CA ASN A 841 16.45 -20.53 3.00
C ASN A 841 17.29 -20.60 4.29
N GLY A 842 17.08 -21.60 5.14
CA GLY A 842 17.89 -21.81 6.36
C GLY A 842 19.36 -22.09 6.05
N LEU A 843 19.64 -22.91 5.04
CA LEU A 843 21.01 -23.17 4.55
C LEU A 843 21.65 -21.89 3.97
N THR A 844 20.91 -21.10 3.19
CA THR A 844 21.37 -19.81 2.67
C THR A 844 21.70 -18.82 3.79
N VAL A 845 20.88 -18.73 4.85
CA VAL A 845 21.17 -17.90 6.03
C VAL A 845 22.40 -18.41 6.79
N SER A 846 22.54 -19.73 7.00
CA SER A 846 23.73 -20.33 7.63
C SER A 846 25.00 -20.03 6.82
N ASN A 847 24.94 -20.15 5.50
CA ASN A 847 26.05 -19.86 4.59
C ASN A 847 26.37 -18.36 4.52
N ALA A 848 25.37 -17.48 4.63
CA ALA A 848 25.59 -16.04 4.74
C ALA A 848 26.28 -15.66 6.06
N LYS A 849 25.82 -16.18 7.20
CA LYS A 849 26.48 -16.05 8.52
C LYS A 849 27.96 -16.53 8.42
N LYS A 850 28.21 -17.70 7.82
CA LYS A 850 29.56 -18.25 7.59
C LYS A 850 30.40 -17.42 6.61
N LYS A 851 29.82 -16.82 5.57
CA LYS A 851 30.54 -15.97 4.60
C LYS A 851 31.01 -14.68 5.27
N ALA A 852 30.14 -14.03 6.06
CA ALA A 852 30.49 -12.83 6.82
C ALA A 852 31.65 -13.06 7.80
N LEU A 853 31.66 -14.20 8.50
CA LEU A 853 32.76 -14.60 9.39
C LEU A 853 34.08 -14.92 8.65
N LYS A 854 34.02 -15.26 7.35
CA LYS A 854 35.21 -15.56 6.53
C LYS A 854 35.74 -14.35 5.76
N THR A 855 34.92 -13.34 5.50
CA THR A 855 35.37 -12.08 4.88
C THR A 855 36.10 -11.23 5.90
N LYS A 856 37.45 -11.13 5.79
CA LYS A 856 38.20 -10.06 6.44
C LYS A 856 37.59 -8.70 6.01
N PRO A 857 37.43 -7.72 6.92
CA PRO A 857 36.90 -6.41 6.54
C PRO A 857 37.83 -5.74 5.54
N THR A 858 37.31 -5.37 4.37
CA THR A 858 38.07 -4.83 3.23
C THR A 858 38.50 -3.36 3.41
N SER A 859 38.44 -2.82 4.63
CA SER A 859 38.90 -1.47 4.96
C SER A 859 39.29 -1.35 6.43
N ARG A 860 40.50 -0.86 6.71
CA ARG A 860 40.94 -0.48 8.06
C ARG A 860 40.19 0.74 8.63
N LYS A 861 39.43 1.48 7.82
CA LYS A 861 38.72 2.70 8.27
C LYS A 861 37.48 2.44 9.14
N VAL A 862 37.04 1.19 9.30
CA VAL A 862 35.83 0.84 10.07
C VAL A 862 36.14 0.49 11.54
N LEU A 863 37.42 0.53 11.95
CA LEU A 863 37.87 0.26 13.33
C LEU A 863 38.25 1.54 14.09
N LYS A 864 37.48 2.62 13.88
CA LYS A 864 37.52 3.86 14.67
C LYS A 864 36.10 4.45 14.82
N VAL A 865 35.26 3.71 15.55
CA VAL A 865 34.02 4.15 16.21
C VAL A 865 33.97 3.41 17.54
#